data_AF-A0A4R1BMT6-F1
#
_entry.id   AF-A0A4R1BMT6-F1
#
_cell.length_a   1.000
_cell.length_b   1.000
_cell.length_c   1.000
_cell.angle_alpha   90.00
_cell.angle_beta   90.00
_cell.angle_gamma   90.00
#
_symmetry.space_group_name_H-M   'P 1'
#
loop_
_entity.id
_entity.type
_entity.pdbx_description
1 polymer ?
#
loop_
_entity_poly.entity_id
_entity_poly.type
_entity_poly.pdbx_seq_one_letter_code
_entity_poly.pdbx_strand_id
1 'polypeptide(L)'
;MTTQPLGRPFFLHSRKKFLLLPLAQCILPLQLLRAIFLLAGPEAGKGTETAYVLVLYAILFVNTGLEMYAAGRLLLSFGTKAERAQIACPLLLAKACLWLLALAGYILCSVRYTGATSYEAITNSLFAIISASLLLPAWLPGSNGRLSIDRHVLLPHLAFCIVATLLTIIPGALQLLPLVAAVYALLVLWQLRQSLHKTGLRQASLWIAALRRFLHNGASFPIKYWIANQFSVAVLLLVAFLPMEEDAWVLAGAINVFLLEQALFLFPVIGFLLPFVQVAYIRSRRDGLERLQRLMPYVMLLSLGATIIALFLSDVIVTHYLGIRFAGATAIVSVLSPVLFFHLMNTLLGLQLFLNTKRKREYLRSFGFGFFLNMGLLILFKGFWHSNGAAFLLTLTEALLFGAYLIYLRLHQDPDLPSQFPHPGRIVNNLLHTLSEIAARAPKSTVAGLAFRYGPLVEATRRVDTTERVLYLTFDDGPDPLGTPFVLEQLRRYDARATFFCLGAAVARHPELYERVRAEGHAVGNHTYRHLDSWETPAKAYLADVSEAASLIDSPLFRPPYGHINRSRMRRMRHGGQPMQLVLWSVDSKDYDSGITPEQSFHNVVNAAGPGSIILCHDIDSSAPNLRVMLPRLLAHFTALGYRFEAIPVTGKPATRQSEPSVCISNHSSF
;
A
#
# COMPACT_ATOMS: atom_id res chain seq x y z
N MET A 1 33.21 -38.64 -7.50
CA MET A 1 31.82 -38.75 -7.97
C MET A 1 31.58 -37.73 -9.07
N THR A 2 31.57 -38.18 -10.31
CA THR A 2 31.30 -37.39 -11.52
C THR A 2 29.85 -36.92 -11.50
N THR A 3 29.63 -35.64 -11.15
CA THR A 3 28.31 -35.03 -11.17
C THR A 3 27.87 -34.82 -12.61
N GLN A 4 26.79 -35.49 -13.04
CA GLN A 4 26.13 -35.22 -14.32
C GLN A 4 25.85 -33.71 -14.46
N PRO A 5 26.05 -33.12 -15.66
CA PRO A 5 25.70 -31.74 -15.91
C PRO A 5 24.17 -31.60 -15.77
N LEU A 6 23.71 -30.74 -14.85
CA LEU A 6 22.30 -30.36 -14.76
C LEU A 6 21.88 -29.72 -16.08
N GLY A 7 21.29 -30.50 -16.97
CA GLY A 7 20.83 -30.04 -18.27
C GLY A 7 19.74 -28.96 -18.13
N ARG A 8 19.83 -27.95 -19.01
CA ARG A 8 18.79 -26.92 -19.27
C ARG A 8 17.32 -27.42 -19.28
N PRO A 9 16.97 -28.68 -19.66
CA PRO A 9 15.56 -29.11 -19.72
C PRO A 9 14.84 -29.26 -18.37
N PHE A 10 15.55 -29.64 -17.29
CA PHE A 10 14.93 -29.89 -15.97
C PHE A 10 14.40 -28.61 -15.31
N PHE A 11 15.01 -27.48 -15.66
CA PHE A 11 14.73 -26.15 -15.11
C PHE A 11 13.63 -25.38 -15.84
N LEU A 12 13.27 -25.75 -17.07
CA LEU A 12 12.25 -25.04 -17.86
C LEU A 12 10.83 -25.55 -17.57
N HIS A 13 10.66 -26.84 -17.27
CA HIS A 13 9.35 -27.46 -17.04
C HIS A 13 8.75 -27.21 -15.64
N SER A 14 9.58 -26.77 -14.69
CA SER A 14 9.24 -26.60 -13.26
C SER A 14 8.98 -25.13 -12.85
N ARG A 15 9.22 -24.15 -13.73
CA ARG A 15 9.18 -22.69 -13.43
C ARG A 15 7.82 -22.16 -12.99
N LYS A 16 6.74 -22.50 -13.70
CA LYS A 16 5.39 -21.94 -13.43
C LYS A 16 4.77 -22.49 -12.16
N LYS A 17 5.17 -23.71 -11.77
CA LYS A 17 4.56 -24.40 -10.64
C LYS A 17 5.11 -23.79 -9.35
N PHE A 18 6.42 -23.77 -9.13
CA PHE A 18 7.02 -23.34 -7.85
C PHE A 18 6.57 -21.95 -7.33
N LEU A 19 6.26 -21.00 -8.21
CA LEU A 19 5.75 -19.67 -7.84
C LEU A 19 4.36 -19.68 -7.18
N LEU A 20 3.49 -20.63 -7.55
CA LEU A 20 2.08 -20.61 -7.15
C LEU A 20 1.85 -21.07 -5.71
N LEU A 21 2.75 -21.87 -5.15
CA LEU A 21 2.55 -22.46 -3.83
C LEU A 21 2.88 -21.51 -2.67
N PRO A 22 4.03 -20.79 -2.66
CA PRO A 22 4.27 -19.72 -1.70
C PRO A 22 3.22 -18.61 -1.85
N LEU A 23 2.82 -18.29 -3.09
CA LEU A 23 1.76 -17.32 -3.36
C LEU A 23 0.43 -17.77 -2.71
N ALA A 24 0.01 -19.01 -2.89
CA ALA A 24 -1.21 -19.54 -2.29
C ALA A 24 -1.13 -19.62 -0.75
N GLN A 25 0.03 -19.96 -0.18
CA GLN A 25 0.22 -20.04 1.27
C GLN A 25 0.28 -18.67 1.95
N CYS A 26 0.75 -17.64 1.26
CA CYS A 26 0.86 -16.29 1.82
C CYS A 26 -0.38 -15.43 1.55
N ILE A 27 -1.04 -15.57 0.39
CA ILE A 27 -2.26 -14.81 0.06
C ILE A 27 -3.45 -15.29 0.90
N LEU A 28 -3.52 -16.59 1.18
CA LEU A 28 -4.64 -17.20 1.90
C LEU A 28 -4.90 -16.56 3.29
N PRO A 29 -3.91 -16.47 4.20
CA PRO A 29 -4.09 -15.76 5.47
C PRO A 29 -4.50 -14.30 5.28
N LEU A 30 -3.91 -13.61 4.31
CA LEU A 30 -4.13 -12.18 4.08
C LEU A 30 -5.56 -11.87 3.60
N GLN A 31 -6.11 -12.69 2.69
CA GLN A 31 -7.49 -12.53 2.20
C GLN A 31 -8.53 -12.82 3.29
N LEU A 32 -8.22 -13.73 4.22
CA LEU A 32 -9.09 -13.95 5.37
C LEU A 32 -8.99 -12.81 6.38
N LEU A 33 -7.78 -12.28 6.61
CA LEU A 33 -7.58 -11.10 7.45
C LEU A 33 -8.38 -9.91 6.92
N ARG A 34 -8.45 -9.72 5.59
CA ARG A 34 -9.38 -8.77 4.97
C ARG A 34 -10.84 -9.02 5.40
N ALA A 35 -11.32 -10.26 5.30
CA ALA A 35 -12.67 -10.63 5.73
C ALA A 35 -12.94 -10.26 7.19
N ILE A 36 -11.91 -10.37 8.04
CA ILE A 36 -11.97 -10.05 9.47
C ILE A 36 -11.98 -8.55 9.72
N PHE A 37 -11.16 -7.76 9.02
CA PHE A 37 -11.22 -6.30 9.10
C PHE A 37 -12.59 -5.76 8.68
N LEU A 38 -13.26 -6.42 7.73
CA LEU A 38 -14.63 -6.10 7.32
C LEU A 38 -15.69 -6.53 8.37
N LEU A 39 -15.47 -7.64 9.09
CA LEU A 39 -16.39 -8.16 10.10
C LEU A 39 -16.32 -7.41 11.44
N ALA A 40 -15.12 -7.19 11.95
CA ALA A 40 -14.92 -6.61 13.28
C ALA A 40 -15.33 -5.12 13.29
N GLY A 41 -15.04 -4.40 12.20
CA GLY A 41 -15.20 -2.95 12.17
C GLY A 41 -14.26 -2.24 13.16
N PRO A 42 -14.14 -0.90 13.05
CA PRO A 42 -13.25 -0.11 13.93
C PRO A 42 -13.77 0.02 15.37
N GLU A 43 -15.08 -0.14 15.61
CA GLU A 43 -15.67 0.05 16.95
C GLU A 43 -15.49 -1.14 17.88
N ALA A 44 -15.44 -2.36 17.32
CA ALA A 44 -15.26 -3.57 18.11
C ALA A 44 -13.76 -3.77 18.48
N GLY A 45 -12.84 -3.30 17.64
CA GLY A 45 -11.37 -3.40 17.74
C GLY A 45 -10.64 -2.82 18.97
N LYS A 46 -11.31 -2.56 20.10
CA LYS A 46 -10.70 -1.94 21.28
C LYS A 46 -10.17 -2.97 22.27
N GLY A 47 -8.84 -3.06 22.33
CA GLY A 47 -8.08 -3.81 23.35
C GLY A 47 -7.89 -5.28 23.00
N THR A 48 -6.68 -5.82 23.14
CA THR A 48 -6.27 -7.25 22.94
C THR A 48 -6.48 -7.90 21.55
N GLU A 49 -7.39 -7.42 20.71
CA GLU A 49 -7.72 -7.99 19.39
C GLU A 49 -6.65 -7.74 18.34
N THR A 50 -6.10 -6.53 18.32
CA THR A 50 -4.91 -6.20 17.51
C THR A 50 -3.73 -7.07 17.93
N ALA A 51 -3.51 -7.26 19.24
CA ALA A 51 -2.42 -8.08 19.76
C ALA A 51 -2.52 -9.55 19.29
N TYR A 52 -3.72 -10.13 19.29
CA TYR A 52 -3.92 -11.47 18.75
C TYR A 52 -3.60 -11.55 17.25
N VAL A 53 -4.18 -10.66 16.44
CA VAL A 53 -3.90 -10.58 15.00
C VAL A 53 -2.40 -10.44 14.71
N LEU A 54 -1.67 -9.69 15.54
CA LEU A 54 -0.22 -9.50 15.43
C LEU A 54 0.59 -10.72 15.84
N VAL A 55 0.21 -11.39 16.93
CA VAL A 55 0.83 -12.66 17.32
C VAL A 55 0.64 -13.69 16.21
N LEU A 56 -0.54 -13.70 15.58
CA LEU A 56 -0.82 -14.56 14.44
C LEU A 56 0.04 -14.22 13.22
N TYR A 57 0.23 -12.93 12.91
CA TYR A 57 1.19 -12.52 11.90
C TYR A 57 2.59 -13.06 12.22
N ALA A 58 3.05 -12.97 13.47
CA ALA A 58 4.39 -13.40 13.86
C ALA A 58 4.56 -14.89 13.56
N ILE A 59 3.58 -15.69 13.96
CA ILE A 59 3.54 -17.14 13.74
C ILE A 59 3.57 -17.46 12.24
N LEU A 60 2.79 -16.75 11.42
CA LEU A 60 2.79 -16.93 9.96
C LEU A 60 4.16 -16.56 9.34
N PHE A 61 4.82 -15.50 9.81
CA PHE A 61 6.16 -15.13 9.34
C PHE A 61 7.23 -16.16 9.70
N VAL A 62 7.20 -16.65 10.94
CA VAL A 62 8.12 -17.72 11.34
C VAL A 62 7.88 -18.95 10.47
N ASN A 63 6.61 -19.30 10.22
CA ASN A 63 6.25 -20.42 9.36
C ASN A 63 6.78 -20.25 7.93
N THR A 64 6.61 -19.07 7.32
CA THR A 64 7.14 -18.78 5.97
C THR A 64 8.66 -18.95 5.94
N GLY A 65 9.38 -18.44 6.94
CA GLY A 65 10.83 -18.63 7.06
C GLY A 65 11.23 -20.12 7.14
N LEU A 66 10.47 -20.94 7.88
CA LEU A 66 10.67 -22.39 7.93
C LEU A 66 10.40 -23.07 6.59
N GLU A 67 9.33 -22.69 5.89
CA GLU A 67 8.99 -23.21 4.55
C GLU A 67 10.09 -22.91 3.52
N MET A 68 10.64 -21.69 3.55
CA MET A 68 11.73 -21.29 2.64
C MET A 68 13.02 -22.04 2.93
N TYR A 69 13.35 -22.24 4.22
CA TYR A 69 14.50 -23.06 4.60
C TYR A 69 14.34 -24.51 4.15
N ALA A 70 13.17 -25.08 4.39
CA ALA A 70 12.83 -26.43 3.99
C ALA A 70 12.94 -26.59 2.48
N ALA A 71 12.39 -25.66 1.69
CA ALA A 71 12.48 -25.65 0.24
C ALA A 71 13.95 -25.66 -0.23
N GLY A 72 14.81 -24.80 0.32
CA GLY A 72 16.23 -24.74 -0.04
C GLY A 72 17.01 -26.03 0.25
N ARG A 73 16.70 -26.70 1.36
CA ARG A 73 17.44 -27.91 1.81
C ARG A 73 16.86 -29.22 1.27
N LEU A 74 15.54 -29.35 1.19
CA LEU A 74 14.86 -30.60 0.84
C LEU A 74 14.60 -30.76 -0.66
N LEU A 75 14.18 -29.69 -1.37
CA LEU A 75 13.85 -29.81 -2.80
C LEU A 75 15.09 -29.99 -3.69
N LEU A 76 16.26 -29.68 -3.15
CA LEU A 76 17.53 -29.68 -3.86
C LEU A 76 18.52 -30.71 -3.29
N SER A 77 18.12 -31.46 -2.25
CA SER A 77 18.91 -32.61 -1.79
C SER A 77 18.62 -33.83 -2.68
N PHE A 78 19.67 -34.35 -3.30
CA PHE A 78 19.66 -35.63 -4.03
C PHE A 78 19.81 -36.84 -3.08
N GLY A 79 19.63 -36.62 -1.79
CA GLY A 79 19.91 -37.57 -0.73
C GLY A 79 18.90 -38.73 -0.62
N THR A 80 19.29 -39.75 0.13
CA THR A 80 18.46 -40.91 0.44
C THR A 80 17.18 -40.51 1.20
N LYS A 81 16.18 -41.40 1.28
CA LYS A 81 14.96 -41.16 2.11
C LYS A 81 15.33 -40.82 3.56
N ALA A 82 16.38 -41.43 4.10
CA ALA A 82 16.86 -41.20 5.46
C ALA A 82 17.43 -39.78 5.66
N GLU A 83 18.24 -39.28 4.72
CA GLU A 83 18.79 -37.92 4.80
C GLU A 83 17.71 -36.84 4.70
N ARG A 84 16.70 -37.07 3.86
CA ARG A 84 15.55 -36.16 3.75
C ARG A 84 14.70 -36.18 5.01
N ALA A 85 14.52 -37.33 5.64
CA ALA A 85 13.86 -37.43 6.95
C ALA A 85 14.60 -36.66 8.05
N GLN A 86 15.94 -36.67 8.05
CA GLN A 86 16.74 -35.92 9.03
C GLN A 86 16.56 -34.40 8.93
N ILE A 87 16.15 -33.89 7.77
CA ILE A 87 15.85 -32.47 7.57
C ILE A 87 14.36 -32.19 7.81
N ALA A 88 13.47 -33.03 7.30
CA ALA A 88 12.02 -32.85 7.36
C ALA A 88 11.44 -32.98 8.78
N CYS A 89 11.85 -33.99 9.55
CA CYS A 89 11.26 -34.26 10.87
C CYS A 89 11.48 -33.12 11.88
N PRO A 90 12.69 -32.54 12.04
CA PRO A 90 12.89 -31.38 12.92
C PRO A 90 12.08 -30.14 12.50
N LEU A 91 11.85 -29.94 11.20
CA LEU A 91 11.06 -28.82 10.70
C LEU A 91 9.58 -28.96 11.00
N LEU A 92 9.05 -30.17 10.83
CA LEU A 92 7.68 -30.49 11.22
C LEU A 92 7.47 -30.32 12.73
N LEU A 93 8.48 -30.68 13.54
CA LEU A 93 8.44 -30.47 14.98
C LEU A 93 8.44 -28.98 15.34
N ALA A 94 9.27 -28.16 14.68
CA ALA A 94 9.27 -26.70 14.87
C ALA A 94 7.90 -26.09 14.51
N LYS A 95 7.28 -26.54 13.41
CA LYS A 95 5.93 -26.12 13.02
C LYS A 95 4.87 -26.55 14.03
N ALA A 96 5.00 -27.74 14.63
CA ALA A 96 4.12 -28.18 15.72
C ALA A 96 4.25 -27.31 16.98
N CYS A 97 5.47 -26.88 17.33
CA CYS A 97 5.67 -25.93 18.44
C CYS A 97 5.01 -24.58 18.17
N LEU A 98 5.13 -24.05 16.94
CA LEU A 98 4.42 -22.82 16.54
C LEU A 98 2.91 -22.97 16.62
N TRP A 99 2.40 -24.15 16.28
CA TRP A 99 0.97 -24.44 16.36
C TRP A 99 0.47 -24.46 17.80
N LEU A 100 1.24 -25.02 18.74
CA LEU A 100 0.91 -24.97 20.17
C LEU A 100 0.86 -23.54 20.71
N LEU A 101 1.77 -22.67 20.25
CA LEU A 101 1.73 -21.24 20.60
C LEU A 101 0.48 -20.55 20.04
N ALA A 102 0.10 -20.85 18.79
CA ALA A 102 -1.13 -20.34 18.19
C ALA A 102 -2.38 -20.79 18.97
N LEU A 103 -2.40 -22.06 19.40
CA LEU A 103 -3.48 -22.63 20.22
C LEU A 103 -3.57 -21.96 21.59
N ALA A 104 -2.44 -21.75 22.27
CA ALA A 104 -2.43 -21.05 23.55
C ALA A 104 -2.96 -19.60 23.43
N GLY A 105 -2.53 -18.88 22.39
CA GLY A 105 -3.05 -17.53 22.10
C GLY A 105 -4.55 -17.53 21.78
N TYR A 106 -5.02 -18.52 21.00
CA TYR A 106 -6.44 -18.70 20.71
C TYR A 106 -7.26 -18.93 21.99
N ILE A 107 -6.84 -19.87 22.86
CA ILE A 107 -7.53 -20.17 24.11
C ILE A 107 -7.62 -18.92 25.00
N LEU A 108 -6.51 -18.17 25.11
CA LEU A 108 -6.48 -16.93 25.89
C LEU A 108 -7.51 -15.91 25.38
N CYS A 109 -7.61 -15.74 24.06
CA CYS A 109 -8.60 -14.86 23.43
C CYS A 109 -10.03 -15.37 23.65
N SER A 110 -10.30 -16.66 23.38
CA SER A 110 -11.63 -17.24 23.57
C SER A 110 -12.14 -17.09 25.01
N VAL A 111 -11.25 -17.25 26.01
CA VAL A 111 -11.60 -17.07 27.44
C VAL A 111 -11.86 -15.60 27.77
N ARG A 112 -11.15 -14.66 27.15
CA ARG A 112 -11.31 -13.22 27.43
C ARG A 112 -12.60 -12.63 26.86
N TYR A 113 -13.08 -13.15 25.73
CA TYR A 113 -14.22 -12.62 24.96
C TYR A 113 -15.45 -13.53 24.96
N THR A 114 -15.59 -14.37 25.99
CA THR A 114 -16.74 -15.26 26.14
C THR A 114 -18.06 -14.47 26.03
N GLY A 115 -18.93 -14.87 25.12
CA GLY A 115 -20.27 -14.28 24.95
C GLY A 115 -20.41 -13.26 23.81
N ALA A 116 -19.32 -12.87 23.13
CA ALA A 116 -19.39 -12.03 21.95
C ALA A 116 -19.41 -12.91 20.67
N THR A 117 -20.60 -13.18 20.14
CA THR A 117 -20.81 -14.16 19.04
C THR A 117 -20.05 -13.85 17.76
N SER A 118 -19.88 -12.56 17.43
CA SER A 118 -19.04 -12.10 16.31
C SER A 118 -17.56 -12.47 16.49
N TYR A 119 -17.06 -12.43 17.73
CA TYR A 119 -15.66 -12.71 18.06
C TYR A 119 -15.33 -14.19 18.07
N GLU A 120 -16.23 -15.01 18.60
CA GLU A 120 -16.06 -16.46 18.57
C GLU A 120 -15.93 -16.93 17.11
N ALA A 121 -16.78 -16.42 16.22
CA ALA A 121 -16.70 -16.73 14.79
C ALA A 121 -15.35 -16.32 14.16
N ILE A 122 -14.85 -15.12 14.45
CA ILE A 122 -13.57 -14.60 13.93
C ILE A 122 -12.39 -15.43 14.46
N THR A 123 -12.34 -15.66 15.77
CA THR A 123 -11.22 -16.33 16.44
C THR A 123 -11.14 -17.81 16.03
N ASN A 124 -12.29 -18.47 15.88
CA ASN A 124 -12.38 -19.84 15.36
C ASN A 124 -11.88 -19.94 13.91
N SER A 125 -12.27 -18.99 13.06
CA SER A 125 -11.84 -18.95 11.66
C SER A 125 -10.32 -18.78 11.54
N LEU A 126 -9.75 -17.83 12.30
CA LEU A 126 -8.31 -17.59 12.36
C LEU A 126 -7.54 -18.83 12.79
N PHE A 127 -7.95 -19.44 13.91
CA PHE A 127 -7.27 -20.62 14.45
C PHE A 127 -7.31 -21.81 13.49
N ALA A 128 -8.45 -22.08 12.84
CA ALA A 128 -8.57 -23.16 11.86
C ALA A 128 -7.59 -22.97 10.67
N ILE A 129 -7.38 -21.74 10.22
CA ILE A 129 -6.54 -21.44 9.06
C ILE A 129 -5.06 -21.41 9.40
N ILE A 130 -4.71 -20.94 10.59
CA ILE A 130 -3.35 -21.06 11.11
C ILE A 130 -3.00 -22.53 11.31
N SER A 131 -3.93 -23.31 11.84
CA SER A 131 -3.79 -24.76 11.91
C SER A 131 -3.53 -25.34 10.53
N ALA A 132 -4.32 -24.99 9.52
CA ALA A 132 -4.09 -25.43 8.15
C ALA A 132 -2.71 -25.01 7.60
N SER A 133 -2.30 -23.76 7.79
CA SER A 133 -1.05 -23.19 7.25
C SER A 133 0.21 -23.74 7.94
N LEU A 134 0.11 -24.03 9.24
CA LEU A 134 1.19 -24.66 10.02
C LEU A 134 1.24 -26.17 9.81
N LEU A 135 0.12 -26.83 9.56
CA LEU A 135 0.09 -28.28 9.44
C LEU A 135 0.37 -28.78 8.02
N LEU A 136 0.21 -27.95 6.97
CA LEU A 136 0.57 -28.33 5.60
C LEU A 136 1.93 -27.77 5.15
N PRO A 137 3.02 -28.54 5.25
CA PRO A 137 4.29 -28.20 4.60
C PRO A 137 4.17 -28.30 3.07
N ALA A 138 4.39 -27.20 2.36
CA ALA A 138 4.30 -27.14 0.90
C ALA A 138 5.35 -28.02 0.20
N TRP A 139 6.50 -28.20 0.84
CA TRP A 139 7.64 -28.95 0.34
C TRP A 139 7.53 -30.46 0.55
N LEU A 140 6.60 -30.94 1.39
CA LEU A 140 6.55 -32.36 1.78
C LEU A 140 6.25 -33.31 0.62
N PRO A 141 5.29 -33.04 -0.30
CA PRO A 141 5.08 -33.89 -1.47
C PRO A 141 6.27 -33.90 -2.45
N GLY A 142 7.00 -32.78 -2.54
CA GLY A 142 8.19 -32.64 -3.39
C GLY A 142 9.45 -33.31 -2.85
N SER A 143 9.43 -33.73 -1.57
CA SER A 143 10.58 -34.38 -0.91
C SER A 143 11.00 -35.71 -1.56
N ASN A 144 10.19 -36.32 -2.43
CA ASN A 144 10.59 -37.52 -3.19
C ASN A 144 11.56 -37.23 -4.35
N GLY A 145 12.01 -35.99 -4.54
CA GLY A 145 13.03 -35.62 -5.56
C GLY A 145 12.44 -35.24 -6.92
N ARG A 146 11.11 -35.09 -7.02
CA ARG A 146 10.42 -34.53 -8.19
C ARG A 146 9.86 -33.16 -7.82
N LEU A 147 10.34 -32.10 -8.49
CA LEU A 147 9.76 -30.75 -8.40
C LEU A 147 8.41 -30.73 -9.12
N SER A 148 7.39 -31.26 -8.46
CA SER A 148 6.01 -31.25 -8.88
C SER A 148 5.19 -30.67 -7.76
N ILE A 149 4.54 -29.53 -7.98
CA ILE A 149 3.45 -29.12 -7.09
C ILE A 149 2.39 -30.21 -7.18
N ASP A 150 2.07 -30.77 -6.03
CA ASP A 150 0.92 -31.63 -5.92
C ASP A 150 -0.33 -30.76 -6.16
N ARG A 151 -1.00 -30.96 -7.31
CA ARG A 151 -2.26 -30.26 -7.63
C ARG A 151 -3.30 -30.48 -6.53
N HIS A 152 -3.18 -31.58 -5.79
CA HIS A 152 -4.01 -31.89 -4.63
C HIS A 152 -3.78 -30.94 -3.45
N VAL A 153 -2.65 -30.23 -3.39
CA VAL A 153 -2.39 -29.18 -2.38
C VAL A 153 -2.84 -27.81 -2.88
N LEU A 154 -2.46 -27.44 -4.12
CA LEU A 154 -2.70 -26.09 -4.64
C LEU A 154 -4.18 -25.80 -4.90
N LEU A 155 -4.91 -26.73 -5.53
CA LEU A 155 -6.31 -26.49 -5.93
C LEU A 155 -7.22 -26.21 -4.72
N PRO A 156 -7.15 -26.98 -3.61
CA PRO A 156 -7.99 -26.68 -2.45
C PRO A 156 -7.65 -25.35 -1.76
N HIS A 157 -6.37 -24.94 -1.78
CA HIS A 157 -5.98 -23.61 -1.25
C HIS A 157 -6.61 -22.49 -2.08
N LEU A 158 -6.50 -22.57 -3.41
CA LEU A 158 -7.09 -21.58 -4.31
C LEU A 158 -8.62 -21.56 -4.21
N ALA A 159 -9.25 -22.74 -4.15
CA ALA A 159 -10.69 -22.86 -3.99
C ALA A 159 -11.15 -22.20 -2.69
N PHE A 160 -10.45 -22.45 -1.57
CA PHE A 160 -10.73 -21.78 -0.31
C PHE A 160 -10.58 -20.26 -0.43
N CYS A 161 -9.48 -19.76 -1.00
CA CYS A 161 -9.28 -18.31 -1.17
C CYS A 161 -10.42 -17.66 -1.95
N ILE A 162 -10.87 -18.31 -3.03
CA ILE A 162 -11.99 -17.83 -3.86
C ILE A 162 -13.27 -17.81 -3.03
N VAL A 163 -13.60 -18.90 -2.35
CA VAL A 163 -14.82 -18.99 -1.51
C VAL A 163 -14.78 -17.94 -0.40
N ALA A 164 -13.67 -17.83 0.35
CA ALA A 164 -13.51 -16.82 1.39
C ALA A 164 -13.70 -15.40 0.84
N THR A 165 -13.15 -15.10 -0.34
CA THR A 165 -13.34 -13.80 -0.99
C THR A 165 -14.81 -13.56 -1.37
N LEU A 166 -15.48 -14.54 -1.96
CA LEU A 166 -16.90 -14.43 -2.31
C LEU A 166 -17.78 -14.18 -1.07
N LEU A 167 -17.48 -14.85 0.04
CA LEU A 167 -18.20 -14.64 1.31
C LEU A 167 -18.05 -13.21 1.85
N THR A 168 -16.98 -12.49 1.53
CA THR A 168 -16.82 -11.06 1.90
C THR A 168 -17.64 -10.10 1.05
N ILE A 169 -18.03 -10.52 -0.15
CA ILE A 169 -18.75 -9.67 -1.11
C ILE A 169 -20.26 -9.88 -0.99
N ILE A 170 -20.69 -11.10 -0.67
CA ILE A 170 -22.11 -11.45 -0.58
C ILE A 170 -22.67 -11.01 0.78
N PRO A 171 -23.69 -10.12 0.82
CA PRO A 171 -24.30 -9.68 2.07
C PRO A 171 -24.84 -10.86 2.89
N GLY A 172 -24.53 -10.89 4.19
CA GLY A 172 -24.99 -11.92 5.13
C GLY A 172 -24.28 -13.28 5.03
N ALA A 173 -23.54 -13.57 3.95
CA ALA A 173 -22.85 -14.86 3.78
C ALA A 173 -21.62 -15.03 4.67
N LEU A 174 -21.10 -13.92 5.22
CA LEU A 174 -19.87 -13.88 5.98
C LEU A 174 -19.91 -14.72 7.28
N GLN A 175 -21.10 -15.00 7.80
CA GLN A 175 -21.33 -15.91 8.94
C GLN A 175 -20.92 -17.37 8.64
N LEU A 176 -20.81 -17.77 7.37
CA LEU A 176 -20.40 -19.11 6.95
C LEU A 176 -18.87 -19.32 7.01
N LEU A 177 -18.10 -18.25 7.20
CA LEU A 177 -16.64 -18.30 7.17
C LEU A 177 -16.00 -19.32 8.14
N PRO A 178 -16.46 -19.46 9.41
CA PRO A 178 -15.90 -20.44 10.35
C PRO A 178 -16.11 -21.88 9.88
N LEU A 179 -17.27 -22.18 9.29
CA LEU A 179 -17.58 -23.50 8.74
C LEU A 179 -16.65 -23.83 7.58
N VAL A 180 -16.48 -22.90 6.64
CA VAL A 180 -15.57 -23.08 5.50
C VAL A 180 -14.13 -23.27 5.99
N ALA A 181 -13.70 -22.51 7.00
CA ALA A 181 -12.37 -22.63 7.62
C ALA A 181 -12.15 -24.01 8.27
N ALA A 182 -13.16 -24.54 8.97
CA ALA A 182 -13.10 -25.87 9.58
C ALA A 182 -13.00 -26.99 8.55
N VAL A 183 -13.82 -26.94 7.48
CA VAL A 183 -13.76 -27.91 6.37
C VAL A 183 -12.38 -27.90 5.72
N TYR A 184 -11.82 -26.72 5.51
CA TYR A 184 -10.47 -26.55 4.96
C TYR A 184 -9.39 -27.15 5.88
N ALA A 185 -9.46 -26.94 7.19
CA ALA A 185 -8.54 -27.52 8.15
C ALA A 185 -8.57 -29.06 8.15
N LEU A 186 -9.76 -29.67 8.08
CA LEU A 186 -9.93 -31.13 7.97
C LEU A 186 -9.31 -31.67 6.69
N LEU A 187 -9.53 -30.98 5.57
CA LEU A 187 -8.95 -31.33 4.29
C LEU A 187 -7.41 -31.27 4.33
N VAL A 188 -6.83 -30.27 5.01
CA VAL A 188 -5.39 -30.17 5.22
C VAL A 188 -4.85 -31.32 6.08
N LEU A 189 -5.51 -31.68 7.19
CA LEU A 189 -5.11 -32.81 8.02
C LEU A 189 -5.10 -34.13 7.23
N TRP A 190 -6.11 -34.32 6.38
CA TRP A 190 -6.16 -35.47 5.47
C TRP A 190 -4.98 -35.46 4.50
N GLN A 191 -4.64 -34.31 3.89
CA GLN A 191 -3.49 -34.19 2.98
C GLN A 191 -2.15 -34.44 3.67
N LEU A 192 -1.96 -33.93 4.89
CA LEU A 192 -0.76 -34.19 5.69
C LEU A 192 -0.61 -35.69 5.94
N ARG A 193 -1.69 -36.37 6.37
CA ARG A 193 -1.70 -37.82 6.61
C ARG A 193 -1.30 -38.61 5.37
N GLN A 194 -1.78 -38.20 4.19
CA GLN A 194 -1.44 -38.81 2.90
C GLN A 194 0.03 -38.55 2.52
N SER A 195 0.51 -37.33 2.73
CA SER A 195 1.89 -36.92 2.39
C SER A 195 2.92 -37.64 3.26
N LEU A 196 2.67 -37.77 4.57
CA LEU A 196 3.51 -38.54 5.49
C LEU A 196 3.57 -40.02 5.11
N HIS A 197 2.47 -40.58 4.62
CA HIS A 197 2.43 -41.96 4.12
C HIS A 197 3.29 -42.12 2.86
N LYS A 198 3.09 -41.27 1.85
CA LYS A 198 3.84 -41.34 0.57
C LYS A 198 5.35 -41.11 0.71
N THR A 199 5.78 -40.34 1.71
CA THR A 199 7.19 -40.00 1.94
C THR A 199 7.91 -41.01 2.85
N GLY A 200 7.18 -41.92 3.50
CA GLY A 200 7.75 -42.90 4.43
C GLY A 200 8.15 -42.33 5.79
N LEU A 201 7.71 -41.10 6.11
CA LEU A 201 8.05 -40.40 7.36
C LEU A 201 7.19 -40.81 8.57
N ARG A 202 6.47 -41.94 8.50
CA ARG A 202 5.64 -42.44 9.63
C ARG A 202 6.43 -43.22 10.69
N GLN A 203 7.68 -43.55 10.45
CA GLN A 203 8.45 -44.41 11.37
C GLN A 203 8.74 -43.69 12.70
N ALA A 204 8.28 -44.24 13.81
CA ALA A 204 8.42 -43.64 15.14
C ALA A 204 9.88 -43.39 15.55
N SER A 205 10.80 -44.27 15.14
CA SER A 205 12.24 -44.15 15.41
C SER A 205 12.85 -42.88 14.82
N LEU A 206 12.39 -42.44 13.64
CA LEU A 206 12.84 -41.19 13.00
C LEU A 206 12.42 -39.96 13.81
N TRP A 207 11.20 -39.97 14.34
CA TRP A 207 10.67 -38.87 15.15
C TRP A 207 11.34 -38.76 16.52
N ILE A 208 11.59 -39.89 17.19
CA ILE A 208 12.32 -39.92 18.47
C ILE A 208 13.74 -39.38 18.28
N ALA A 209 14.42 -39.80 17.21
CA ALA A 209 15.76 -39.32 16.89
C ALA A 209 15.79 -37.83 16.48
N ALA A 210 14.74 -37.34 15.83
CA ALA A 210 14.58 -35.93 15.47
C ALA A 210 14.30 -35.07 16.70
N LEU A 211 13.40 -35.50 17.60
CA LEU A 211 13.08 -34.83 18.85
C LEU A 211 14.32 -34.71 19.75
N ARG A 212 15.07 -35.81 19.93
CA ARG A 212 16.31 -35.79 20.72
C ARG A 212 17.33 -34.78 20.17
N ARG A 213 17.49 -34.74 18.84
CA ARG A 213 18.37 -33.77 18.17
C ARG A 213 17.86 -32.33 18.28
N PHE A 214 16.56 -32.13 18.17
CA PHE A 214 15.94 -30.81 18.32
C PHE A 214 16.07 -30.29 19.75
N LEU A 215 15.88 -31.13 20.77
CA LEU A 215 16.07 -30.72 22.16
C LEU A 215 17.55 -30.41 22.48
N HIS A 216 18.49 -31.13 21.87
CA HIS A 216 19.92 -30.92 22.12
C HIS A 216 20.53 -29.74 21.33
N ASN A 217 20.14 -29.57 20.05
CA ASN A 217 20.77 -28.62 19.13
C ASN A 217 19.78 -27.61 18.49
N GLY A 218 18.49 -27.70 18.80
CA GLY A 218 17.40 -27.03 18.10
C GLY A 218 17.44 -25.50 18.17
N ALA A 219 18.03 -24.91 19.21
CA ALA A 219 18.23 -23.46 19.29
C ALA A 219 19.00 -22.90 18.07
N SER A 220 19.85 -23.69 17.42
CA SER A 220 20.67 -23.24 16.30
C SER A 220 20.01 -23.32 14.90
N PHE A 221 18.86 -24.01 14.79
CA PHE A 221 18.25 -24.42 13.52
C PHE A 221 17.28 -23.36 12.92
N PRO A 222 16.37 -22.73 13.70
CA PRO A 222 15.45 -21.70 13.20
C PRO A 222 15.98 -20.28 13.36
N ILE A 223 16.80 -20.00 14.38
CA ILE A 223 17.20 -18.62 14.74
C ILE A 223 17.76 -17.86 13.55
N LYS A 224 18.52 -18.50 12.65
CA LYS A 224 19.15 -17.85 11.48
C LYS A 224 18.16 -17.39 10.39
N TYR A 225 17.04 -18.10 10.23
CA TYR A 225 15.97 -17.75 9.28
C TYR A 225 14.89 -16.90 9.95
N TRP A 226 14.72 -17.05 11.26
CA TRP A 226 13.91 -16.17 12.10
C TRP A 226 14.49 -14.75 12.15
N ILE A 227 15.81 -14.70 12.30
CA ILE A 227 16.67 -13.53 12.10
C ILE A 227 16.29 -12.93 10.76
N ALA A 228 16.51 -13.58 9.60
CA ALA A 228 16.21 -13.01 8.26
C ALA A 228 14.83 -12.31 8.07
N ASN A 229 13.85 -12.57 8.92
CA ASN A 229 12.53 -11.93 8.94
C ASN A 229 12.38 -10.78 9.97
N GLN A 230 13.46 -10.09 10.39
CA GLN A 230 13.40 -9.05 11.47
C GLN A 230 12.43 -7.94 11.19
N PHE A 231 12.27 -7.55 9.93
CA PHE A 231 11.31 -6.52 9.56
C PHE A 231 9.94 -6.86 10.12
N SER A 232 9.47 -8.06 9.82
CA SER A 232 8.17 -8.54 10.26
C SER A 232 8.11 -8.72 11.78
N VAL A 233 9.19 -9.18 12.42
CA VAL A 233 9.23 -9.34 13.89
C VAL A 233 9.23 -7.97 14.60
N ALA A 234 9.98 -6.99 14.10
CA ALA A 234 10.07 -5.65 14.66
C ALA A 234 8.75 -4.87 14.51
N VAL A 235 8.08 -4.99 13.35
CA VAL A 235 6.74 -4.43 13.11
C VAL A 235 5.71 -5.02 14.08
N LEU A 236 5.77 -6.32 14.33
CA LEU A 236 4.79 -6.98 15.19
C LEU A 236 5.00 -6.69 16.67
N LEU A 237 6.25 -6.58 17.10
CA LEU A 237 6.58 -6.10 18.44
C LEU A 237 6.16 -4.64 18.60
N LEU A 238 6.42 -3.78 17.63
CA LEU A 238 5.97 -2.38 17.65
C LEU A 238 4.48 -2.27 17.92
N VAL A 239 3.63 -2.93 17.12
CA VAL A 239 2.17 -2.79 17.28
C VAL A 239 1.68 -3.44 18.57
N ALA A 240 2.33 -4.51 19.04
CA ALA A 240 2.01 -5.13 20.34
C ALA A 240 2.33 -4.22 21.55
N PHE A 241 3.21 -3.22 21.38
CA PHE A 241 3.63 -2.28 22.43
C PHE A 241 3.11 -0.84 22.22
N LEU A 242 2.28 -0.57 21.21
CA LEU A 242 1.53 0.69 21.11
C LEU A 242 0.37 0.69 22.12
N PRO A 243 0.09 1.80 22.84
CA PRO A 243 -1.14 1.91 23.61
C PRO A 243 -2.33 1.73 22.65
N MET A 244 -3.38 1.08 23.15
CA MET A 244 -4.56 0.71 22.38
C MET A 244 -5.40 1.96 22.06
N GLU A 245 -4.98 2.71 21.04
CA GLU A 245 -5.66 3.86 20.46
C GLU A 245 -6.12 3.55 19.03
N GLU A 246 -6.99 4.39 18.46
CA GLU A 246 -7.52 4.27 17.09
C GLU A 246 -6.42 4.05 16.03
N ASP A 247 -5.25 4.64 16.28
CA ASP A 247 -4.01 4.53 15.50
C ASP A 247 -3.46 3.10 15.34
N ALA A 248 -3.66 2.22 16.33
CA ALA A 248 -3.16 0.85 16.30
C ALA A 248 -3.93 -0.01 15.27
N TRP A 249 -5.22 0.28 15.10
CA TRP A 249 -6.08 -0.42 14.15
C TRP A 249 -5.77 -0.02 12.71
N VAL A 250 -5.58 1.28 12.46
CA VAL A 250 -5.15 1.82 11.17
C VAL A 250 -3.77 1.26 10.78
N LEU A 251 -2.84 1.18 11.73
CA LEU A 251 -1.52 0.59 11.52
C LEU A 251 -1.60 -0.91 11.21
N ALA A 252 -2.44 -1.68 11.91
CA ALA A 252 -2.63 -3.11 11.62
C ALA A 252 -3.22 -3.34 10.20
N GLY A 253 -4.16 -2.50 9.78
CA GLY A 253 -4.68 -2.49 8.41
C GLY A 253 -3.59 -2.17 7.38
N ALA A 254 -2.78 -1.13 7.63
CA ALA A 254 -1.66 -0.77 6.77
C ALA A 254 -0.63 -1.90 6.64
N ILE A 255 -0.29 -2.55 7.76
CA ILE A 255 0.58 -3.73 7.78
C ILE A 255 -0.05 -4.83 6.93
N ASN A 256 -1.34 -5.13 7.06
CA ASN A 256 -2.00 -6.17 6.25
C ASN A 256 -1.85 -5.92 4.74
N VAL A 257 -2.07 -4.68 4.29
CA VAL A 257 -1.88 -4.28 2.90
C VAL A 257 -0.42 -4.43 2.47
N PHE A 258 0.50 -3.92 3.28
CA PHE A 258 1.93 -4.04 3.01
C PHE A 258 2.38 -5.51 2.91
N LEU A 259 1.83 -6.40 3.74
CA LEU A 259 2.11 -7.83 3.68
C LEU A 259 1.51 -8.50 2.44
N LEU A 260 0.36 -8.02 1.95
CA LEU A 260 -0.18 -8.42 0.65
C LEU A 260 0.76 -8.03 -0.48
N GLU A 261 1.31 -6.81 -0.45
CA GLU A 261 2.31 -6.38 -1.42
C GLU A 261 3.56 -7.26 -1.37
N GLN A 262 4.07 -7.59 -0.17
CA GLN A 262 5.17 -8.54 -0.04
C GLN A 262 4.81 -9.93 -0.58
N ALA A 263 3.62 -10.45 -0.29
CA ALA A 263 3.19 -11.75 -0.79
C ALA A 263 3.09 -11.79 -2.32
N LEU A 264 2.71 -10.69 -2.96
CA LEU A 264 2.58 -10.57 -4.40
C LEU A 264 3.92 -10.34 -5.11
N PHE A 265 4.78 -9.49 -4.55
CA PHE A 265 5.98 -9.01 -5.24
C PHE A 265 7.29 -9.60 -4.69
N LEU A 266 7.37 -9.82 -3.37
CA LEU A 266 8.60 -10.20 -2.69
C LEU A 266 8.76 -11.72 -2.56
N PHE A 267 7.80 -12.40 -1.95
CA PHE A 267 7.92 -13.83 -1.65
C PHE A 267 8.07 -14.73 -2.89
N PRO A 268 7.41 -14.48 -4.04
CA PRO A 268 7.64 -15.27 -5.24
C PRO A 268 9.09 -15.14 -5.73
N VAL A 269 9.66 -13.94 -5.61
CA VAL A 269 11.02 -13.62 -6.04
C VAL A 269 12.03 -14.27 -5.10
N ILE A 270 11.90 -14.10 -3.79
CA ILE A 270 12.78 -14.75 -2.81
C ILE A 270 12.63 -16.27 -2.93
N GLY A 271 11.40 -16.78 -2.97
CA GLY A 271 11.12 -18.22 -3.09
C GLY A 271 11.79 -18.83 -4.31
N PHE A 272 11.77 -18.16 -5.45
CA PHE A 272 12.42 -18.65 -6.66
C PHE A 272 13.96 -18.48 -6.65
N LEU A 273 14.45 -17.32 -6.24
CA LEU A 273 15.87 -16.97 -6.37
C LEU A 273 16.73 -17.54 -5.27
N LEU A 274 16.22 -17.59 -4.03
CA LEU A 274 16.98 -18.02 -2.85
C LEU A 274 17.51 -19.45 -3.02
N PRO A 275 16.69 -20.46 -3.40
CA PRO A 275 17.20 -21.81 -3.64
C PRO A 275 18.16 -21.88 -4.83
N PHE A 276 17.90 -21.10 -5.89
CA PHE A 276 18.73 -21.07 -7.09
C PHE A 276 20.15 -20.57 -6.81
N VAL A 277 20.26 -19.48 -6.03
CA VAL A 277 21.54 -18.90 -5.60
C VAL A 277 22.22 -19.82 -4.58
N GLN A 278 21.48 -20.38 -3.62
CA GLN A 278 22.01 -21.31 -2.62
C GLN A 278 22.72 -22.53 -3.21
N VAL A 279 22.11 -23.19 -4.21
CA VAL A 279 22.71 -24.37 -4.86
C VAL A 279 24.03 -24.03 -5.53
N ALA A 280 24.11 -22.86 -6.15
CA ALA A 280 25.34 -22.42 -6.80
C ALA A 280 26.46 -22.17 -5.77
N TYR A 281 26.15 -21.55 -4.63
CA TYR A 281 27.12 -21.38 -3.53
C TYR A 281 27.60 -22.70 -2.92
N ILE A 282 26.73 -23.73 -2.84
CA ILE A 282 27.11 -25.07 -2.38
C ILE A 282 28.14 -25.70 -3.33
N ARG A 283 28.02 -25.46 -4.64
CA ARG A 283 28.94 -25.99 -5.66
C ARG A 283 30.28 -25.26 -5.66
N SER A 284 30.23 -23.94 -5.76
CA SER A 284 31.40 -23.09 -5.67
C SER A 284 31.00 -21.68 -5.31
N ARG A 285 31.84 -21.02 -4.52
CA ARG A 285 31.65 -19.61 -4.19
C ARG A 285 31.53 -18.73 -5.44
N ARG A 286 32.34 -18.99 -6.48
CA ARG A 286 32.35 -18.25 -7.74
C ARG A 286 31.02 -18.36 -8.52
N ASP A 287 30.48 -19.57 -8.69
CA ASP A 287 29.20 -19.79 -9.39
C ASP A 287 28.03 -19.09 -8.66
N GLY A 288 28.03 -19.13 -7.32
CA GLY A 288 27.05 -18.39 -6.51
C GLY A 288 27.08 -16.87 -6.74
N LEU A 289 28.28 -16.30 -6.80
CA LEU A 289 28.49 -14.86 -7.01
C LEU A 289 28.12 -14.42 -8.43
N GLU A 290 28.54 -15.16 -9.47
CA GLU A 290 28.21 -14.85 -10.86
C GLU A 290 26.70 -14.86 -11.12
N ARG A 291 25.96 -15.81 -10.52
CA ARG A 291 24.51 -15.87 -10.65
C ARG A 291 23.81 -14.72 -9.94
N LEU A 292 24.25 -14.41 -8.72
CA LEU A 292 23.70 -13.28 -7.96
C LEU A 292 23.89 -11.98 -8.74
N GLN A 293 25.06 -11.75 -9.32
CA GLN A 293 25.36 -10.58 -10.15
C GLN A 293 24.45 -10.48 -11.38
N ARG A 294 24.21 -11.58 -12.09
CA ARG A 294 23.31 -11.60 -13.25
C ARG A 294 21.86 -11.31 -12.87
N LEU A 295 21.43 -11.76 -11.69
CA LEU A 295 20.05 -11.60 -11.23
C LEU A 295 19.78 -10.22 -10.65
N MET A 296 20.77 -9.59 -10.01
CA MET A 296 20.60 -8.35 -9.25
C MET A 296 19.87 -7.24 -10.03
N PRO A 297 20.23 -6.89 -11.28
CA PRO A 297 19.57 -5.79 -12.00
C PRO A 297 18.08 -6.05 -12.25
N TYR A 298 17.71 -7.31 -12.54
CA TYR A 298 16.31 -7.69 -12.74
C TYR A 298 15.51 -7.60 -11.45
N VAL A 299 16.10 -8.04 -10.33
CA VAL A 299 15.43 -7.96 -9.03
C VAL A 299 15.28 -6.51 -8.58
N MET A 300 16.31 -5.68 -8.79
CA MET A 300 16.26 -4.24 -8.54
C MET A 300 15.17 -3.56 -9.36
N LEU A 301 15.08 -3.85 -10.66
CA LEU A 301 14.06 -3.29 -11.52
C LEU A 301 12.65 -3.73 -11.09
N LEU A 302 12.49 -5.01 -10.77
CA LEU A 302 11.21 -5.57 -10.32
C LEU A 302 10.77 -4.99 -8.98
N SER A 303 11.69 -4.86 -8.02
CA SER A 303 11.37 -4.31 -6.71
C SER A 303 11.14 -2.81 -6.74
N LEU A 304 11.88 -2.06 -7.57
CA LEU A 304 11.63 -0.65 -7.80
C LEU A 304 10.27 -0.44 -8.46
N GLY A 305 9.93 -1.26 -9.46
CA GLY A 305 8.61 -1.26 -10.09
C GLY A 305 7.49 -1.56 -9.09
N ALA A 306 7.67 -2.57 -8.24
CA ALA A 306 6.72 -2.89 -7.18
C ALA A 306 6.55 -1.74 -6.18
N THR A 307 7.64 -1.12 -5.73
CA THR A 307 7.62 0.07 -4.85
C THR A 307 6.87 1.23 -5.48
N ILE A 308 7.12 1.53 -6.76
CA ILE A 308 6.43 2.62 -7.47
C ILE A 308 4.93 2.31 -7.57
N ILE A 309 4.57 1.08 -7.94
CA ILE A 309 3.16 0.66 -8.04
C ILE A 309 2.47 0.78 -6.69
N ALA A 310 3.07 0.25 -5.62
CA ALA A 310 2.55 0.34 -4.25
C ALA A 310 2.38 1.80 -3.80
N LEU A 311 3.37 2.66 -4.08
CA LEU A 311 3.34 4.07 -3.68
C LEU A 311 2.22 4.84 -4.39
N PHE A 312 2.06 4.68 -5.71
CA PHE A 312 1.07 5.44 -6.48
C PHE A 312 -0.35 4.86 -6.41
N LEU A 313 -0.48 3.59 -6.06
CA LEU A 313 -1.79 2.93 -5.94
C LEU A 313 -2.16 2.65 -4.48
N SER A 314 -1.41 3.14 -3.50
CA SER A 314 -1.64 2.87 -2.07
C SER A 314 -3.10 3.15 -1.68
N ASP A 315 -3.64 4.30 -2.10
CA ASP A 315 -5.02 4.69 -1.83
C ASP A 315 -6.04 3.73 -2.46
N VAL A 316 -5.83 3.38 -3.74
CA VAL A 316 -6.69 2.43 -4.46
C VAL A 316 -6.62 1.04 -3.81
N ILE A 317 -5.41 0.60 -3.43
CA ILE A 317 -5.18 -0.70 -2.81
C ILE A 317 -5.86 -0.71 -1.44
N VAL A 318 -5.61 0.27 -0.57
CA VAL A 318 -6.20 0.35 0.78
C VAL A 318 -7.73 0.42 0.68
N THR A 319 -8.27 1.35 -0.10
CA THR A 319 -9.72 1.59 -0.17
C THR A 319 -10.46 0.42 -0.79
N HIS A 320 -9.91 -0.23 -1.82
CA HIS A 320 -10.55 -1.39 -2.44
C HIS A 320 -10.36 -2.69 -1.65
N TYR A 321 -9.20 -2.85 -1.01
CA TYR A 321 -8.87 -4.05 -0.25
C TYR A 321 -9.52 -4.03 1.14
N LEU A 322 -9.34 -2.98 1.93
CA LEU A 322 -9.85 -2.90 3.31
C LEU A 322 -11.17 -2.13 3.43
N GLY A 323 -11.54 -1.33 2.43
CA GLY A 323 -12.71 -0.44 2.48
C GLY A 323 -12.35 0.98 2.91
N ILE A 324 -13.24 1.94 2.62
CA ILE A 324 -13.01 3.38 2.84
C ILE A 324 -12.75 3.76 4.31
N ARG A 325 -13.23 2.95 5.26
CA ARG A 325 -13.00 3.12 6.70
C ARG A 325 -11.52 3.01 7.09
N PHE A 326 -10.68 2.48 6.21
CA PHE A 326 -9.23 2.36 6.40
C PHE A 326 -8.44 3.40 5.58
N ALA A 327 -9.06 4.45 5.04
CA ALA A 327 -8.36 5.48 4.26
C ALA A 327 -7.15 6.10 5.02
N GLY A 328 -7.21 6.18 6.35
CA GLY A 328 -6.06 6.59 7.18
C GLY A 328 -4.81 5.71 7.03
N ALA A 329 -4.97 4.45 6.61
CA ALA A 329 -3.86 3.52 6.38
C ALA A 329 -3.07 3.86 5.10
N THR A 330 -3.66 4.64 4.16
CA THR A 330 -3.03 5.02 2.89
C THR A 330 -1.68 5.73 3.12
N ALA A 331 -1.62 6.65 4.08
CA ALA A 331 -0.39 7.37 4.40
C ALA A 331 0.69 6.41 4.90
N ILE A 332 0.33 5.50 5.81
CA ILE A 332 1.24 4.51 6.39
C ILE A 332 1.74 3.53 5.30
N VAL A 333 0.85 3.00 4.46
CA VAL A 333 1.21 2.11 3.35
C VAL A 333 2.17 2.79 2.38
N SER A 334 1.90 4.06 2.02
CA SER A 334 2.76 4.85 1.13
C SER A 334 4.17 5.02 1.72
N VAL A 335 4.26 5.30 3.02
CA VAL A 335 5.55 5.42 3.72
C VAL A 335 6.27 4.07 3.77
N LEU A 336 5.55 2.95 3.88
CA LEU A 336 6.12 1.60 3.89
C LEU A 336 6.48 1.07 2.49
N SER A 337 5.88 1.57 1.40
CA SER A 337 6.12 1.06 0.03
C SER A 337 7.61 0.97 -0.39
N PRO A 338 8.51 1.91 0.00
CA PRO A 338 9.94 1.80 -0.30
C PRO A 338 10.63 0.60 0.38
N VAL A 339 10.06 0.06 1.46
CA VAL A 339 10.56 -1.17 2.10
C VAL A 339 10.56 -2.33 1.11
N LEU A 340 9.58 -2.45 0.20
CA LEU A 340 9.53 -3.54 -0.78
C LEU A 340 10.84 -3.63 -1.58
N PHE A 341 11.43 -2.48 -1.91
CA PHE A 341 12.74 -2.38 -2.54
C PHE A 341 13.86 -2.75 -1.56
N PHE A 342 13.99 -2.03 -0.46
CA PHE A 342 15.13 -2.18 0.43
C PHE A 342 15.21 -3.56 1.06
N HIS A 343 14.08 -4.11 1.50
CA HIS A 343 14.01 -5.41 2.13
C HIS A 343 14.40 -6.56 1.18
N LEU A 344 13.97 -6.51 -0.09
CA LEU A 344 14.40 -7.50 -1.10
C LEU A 344 15.90 -7.40 -1.36
N MET A 345 16.42 -6.17 -1.46
CA MET A 345 17.84 -5.94 -1.67
C MET A 345 18.67 -6.41 -0.49
N ASN A 346 18.27 -6.07 0.73
CA ASN A 346 18.90 -6.51 1.97
C ASN A 346 18.90 -8.03 2.10
N THR A 347 17.82 -8.69 1.69
CA THR A 347 17.73 -10.15 1.67
C THR A 347 18.75 -10.76 0.70
N LEU A 348 18.89 -10.20 -0.50
CA LEU A 348 19.83 -10.71 -1.50
C LEU A 348 21.29 -10.44 -1.13
N LEU A 349 21.61 -9.23 -0.67
CA LEU A 349 22.96 -8.85 -0.24
C LEU A 349 23.36 -9.63 1.01
N GLY A 350 22.44 -9.77 1.96
CA GLY A 350 22.61 -10.57 3.16
C GLY A 350 22.85 -12.05 2.86
N LEU A 351 22.13 -12.61 1.88
CA LEU A 351 22.28 -14.01 1.47
C LEU A 351 23.72 -14.36 1.06
N GLN A 352 24.38 -13.48 0.31
CA GLN A 352 25.77 -13.66 -0.08
C GLN A 352 26.70 -13.78 1.12
N LEU A 353 26.49 -12.96 2.15
CA LEU A 353 27.27 -13.00 3.38
C LEU A 353 26.98 -14.26 4.19
N PHE A 354 25.70 -14.65 4.27
CA PHE A 354 25.28 -15.85 5.00
C PHE A 354 25.84 -17.14 4.40
N LEU A 355 25.80 -17.28 3.07
CA LEU A 355 26.26 -18.48 2.37
C LEU A 355 27.79 -18.55 2.25
N ASN A 356 28.48 -17.45 2.51
CA ASN A 356 29.94 -17.45 2.62
C ASN A 356 30.36 -17.91 4.02
N THR A 357 30.79 -19.17 4.14
CA THR A 357 31.13 -19.84 5.41
C THR A 357 32.18 -19.09 6.24
N LYS A 358 33.10 -18.35 5.60
CA LYS A 358 34.12 -17.54 6.29
C LYS A 358 33.56 -16.26 6.93
N ARG A 359 32.36 -15.80 6.54
CA ARG A 359 31.82 -14.48 6.94
C ARG A 359 30.45 -14.52 7.61
N LYS A 360 30.08 -15.69 8.12
CA LYS A 360 28.77 -15.94 8.74
C LYS A 360 28.58 -15.15 10.04
N ARG A 361 29.65 -14.87 10.77
CA ARG A 361 29.61 -14.15 12.05
C ARG A 361 29.34 -12.66 11.84
N GLU A 362 29.89 -12.11 10.77
CA GLU A 362 29.76 -10.73 10.31
C GLU A 362 28.34 -10.47 9.79
N TYR A 363 27.77 -11.44 9.06
CA TYR A 363 26.35 -11.44 8.72
C TYR A 363 25.50 -11.35 9.99
N LEU A 364 25.67 -12.26 10.94
CA LEU A 364 24.89 -12.28 12.19
C LEU A 364 25.05 -11.00 13.04
N ARG A 365 26.21 -10.36 13.04
CA ARG A 365 26.45 -9.08 13.75
C ARG A 365 25.75 -7.91 13.08
N SER A 366 25.92 -7.74 11.77
CA SER A 366 25.25 -6.67 11.00
C SER A 366 23.73 -6.81 11.12
N PHE A 367 23.29 -8.06 11.18
CA PHE A 367 21.91 -8.42 11.33
C PHE A 367 21.33 -8.11 12.72
N GLY A 368 22.03 -8.50 13.79
CA GLY A 368 21.65 -8.15 15.16
C GLY A 368 21.62 -6.63 15.36
N PHE A 369 22.59 -5.91 14.80
CA PHE A 369 22.62 -4.45 14.82
C PHE A 369 21.36 -3.84 14.20
N GLY A 370 20.94 -4.29 13.02
CA GLY A 370 19.71 -3.81 12.36
C GLY A 370 18.45 -4.01 13.21
N PHE A 371 18.33 -5.16 13.89
CA PHE A 371 17.21 -5.44 14.78
C PHE A 371 17.18 -4.54 16.02
N PHE A 372 18.31 -4.43 16.72
CA PHE A 372 18.40 -3.62 17.93
C PHE A 372 18.28 -2.13 17.61
N LEU A 373 18.82 -1.67 16.47
CA LEU A 373 18.64 -0.31 15.98
C LEU A 373 17.16 -0.02 15.68
N ASN A 374 16.48 -0.91 14.96
CA ASN A 374 15.04 -0.79 14.73
C ASN A 374 14.27 -0.70 16.05
N MET A 375 14.49 -1.65 16.97
CA MET A 375 13.78 -1.66 18.26
C MET A 375 14.06 -0.40 19.09
N GLY A 376 15.32 0.05 19.17
CA GLY A 376 15.69 1.25 19.91
C GLY A 376 15.09 2.53 19.33
N LEU A 377 15.15 2.71 18.00
CA LEU A 377 14.57 3.88 17.33
C LEU A 377 13.04 3.89 17.42
N LEU A 378 12.40 2.72 17.30
CA LEU A 378 10.95 2.59 17.40
C LEU A 378 10.41 3.01 18.78
N ILE A 379 11.10 2.65 19.87
CA ILE A 379 10.73 3.07 21.22
C ILE A 379 10.89 4.58 21.39
N LEU A 380 11.94 5.18 20.81
CA LEU A 380 12.24 6.61 20.93
C LEU A 380 11.27 7.52 20.16
N PHE A 381 10.90 7.17 18.92
CA PHE A 381 10.12 8.06 18.04
C PHE A 381 8.61 7.92 18.15
N LYS A 382 8.12 6.87 18.83
CA LYS A 382 6.69 6.70 19.14
C LYS A 382 6.09 7.95 19.77
N GLY A 383 6.84 8.66 20.61
CA GLY A 383 6.38 9.88 21.29
C GLY A 383 6.22 11.12 20.40
N PHE A 384 6.71 11.11 19.15
CA PHE A 384 6.70 12.30 18.30
C PHE A 384 5.63 12.26 17.21
N TRP A 385 5.52 11.16 16.45
CA TRP A 385 4.70 11.07 15.23
C TRP A 385 3.77 9.83 15.16
N HIS A 386 3.42 9.25 16.31
CA HIS A 386 2.47 8.12 16.42
C HIS A 386 2.76 7.00 15.39
N SER A 387 1.74 6.42 14.74
CA SER A 387 1.87 5.33 13.76
C SER A 387 2.66 5.71 12.49
N ASN A 388 2.61 6.97 12.06
CA ASN A 388 3.35 7.45 10.88
C ASN A 388 4.86 7.49 11.13
N GLY A 389 5.27 7.91 12.33
CA GLY A 389 6.68 7.94 12.73
C GLY A 389 7.30 6.54 12.74
N ALA A 390 6.54 5.54 13.20
CA ALA A 390 7.02 4.16 13.23
C ALA A 390 7.20 3.57 11.82
N ALA A 391 6.26 3.84 10.90
CA ALA A 391 6.38 3.44 9.50
C ALA A 391 7.57 4.09 8.79
N PHE A 392 7.81 5.37 9.06
CA PHE A 392 8.95 6.11 8.51
C PHE A 392 10.28 5.52 8.98
N LEU A 393 10.43 5.29 10.28
CA LEU A 393 11.65 4.74 10.85
C LEU A 393 12.00 3.36 10.33
N LEU A 394 10.99 2.54 10.13
CA LEU A 394 11.16 1.20 9.61
C LEU A 394 11.73 1.25 8.18
N THR A 395 11.19 2.15 7.35
CA THR A 395 11.70 2.43 6.00
C THR A 395 13.12 2.98 6.04
N LEU A 396 13.39 3.92 6.94
CA LEU A 396 14.73 4.49 7.14
C LEU A 396 15.73 3.41 7.56
N THR A 397 15.36 2.51 8.47
CA THR A 397 16.27 1.46 8.95
C THR A 397 16.59 0.46 7.86
N GLU A 398 15.62 0.07 7.03
CA GLU A 398 15.86 -0.77 5.86
C GLU A 398 16.78 -0.08 4.83
N ALA A 399 16.62 1.24 4.63
CA ALA A 399 17.52 2.02 3.78
C ALA A 399 18.94 2.12 4.35
N LEU A 400 19.08 2.33 5.67
CA LEU A 400 20.38 2.37 6.35
C LEU A 400 21.08 1.01 6.32
N LEU A 401 20.35 -0.08 6.51
CA LEU A 401 20.86 -1.45 6.37
C LEU A 401 21.36 -1.70 4.94
N PHE A 402 20.62 -1.24 3.94
CA PHE A 402 21.03 -1.32 2.54
C PHE A 402 22.34 -0.56 2.30
N GLY A 403 22.44 0.68 2.79
CA GLY A 403 23.67 1.47 2.76
C GLY A 403 24.85 0.76 3.45
N ALA A 404 24.61 0.19 4.64
CA ALA A 404 25.62 -0.56 5.39
C ALA A 404 26.11 -1.81 4.64
N TYR A 405 25.22 -2.57 3.99
CA TYR A 405 25.61 -3.70 3.15
C TYR A 405 26.47 -3.26 1.95
N LEU A 406 26.10 -2.16 1.28
CA LEU A 406 26.89 -1.62 0.17
C LEU A 406 28.29 -1.18 0.62
N ILE A 407 28.39 -0.47 1.74
CA ILE A 407 29.67 -0.04 2.32
C ILE A 407 30.50 -1.27 2.70
N TYR A 408 29.90 -2.24 3.40
CA TYR A 408 30.59 -3.45 3.82
C TYR A 408 31.16 -4.22 2.63
N LEU A 409 30.35 -4.44 1.59
CA LEU A 409 30.77 -5.12 0.36
C LEU A 409 31.86 -4.36 -0.39
N ARG A 410 31.84 -3.02 -0.35
CA ARG A 410 32.90 -2.17 -0.93
C ARG A 410 34.21 -2.30 -0.17
N LEU A 411 34.17 -2.32 1.17
CA LEU A 411 35.37 -2.41 2.01
C LEU A 411 36.00 -3.80 2.03
N HIS A 412 35.21 -4.85 1.83
CA HIS A 412 35.67 -6.24 1.94
C HIS A 412 35.62 -6.99 0.59
N GLN A 413 35.89 -6.28 -0.51
CA GLN A 413 36.02 -6.88 -1.84
C GLN A 413 37.07 -7.99 -1.80
N ASP A 414 36.74 -9.13 -2.43
CA ASP A 414 37.68 -10.23 -2.54
C ASP A 414 38.56 -10.03 -3.78
N PRO A 415 39.89 -10.12 -3.67
CA PRO A 415 40.79 -9.99 -4.82
C PRO A 415 40.63 -11.11 -5.87
N ASP A 416 40.13 -12.29 -5.49
CA ASP A 416 39.89 -13.42 -6.43
C ASP A 416 38.52 -13.36 -7.12
N LEU A 417 37.68 -12.38 -6.76
CA LEU A 417 36.44 -12.09 -7.46
C LEU A 417 36.77 -11.23 -8.68
N PRO A 418 36.34 -11.60 -9.90
CA PRO A 418 36.54 -10.74 -11.06
C PRO A 418 35.98 -9.36 -10.72
N SER A 419 36.85 -8.35 -10.87
CA SER A 419 36.60 -6.95 -10.52
C SER A 419 35.16 -6.57 -10.86
N GLN A 420 34.50 -5.87 -9.94
CA GLN A 420 33.17 -5.26 -10.09
C GLN A 420 32.00 -6.09 -9.52
N PHE A 421 31.92 -6.14 -8.19
CA PHE A 421 30.60 -5.83 -7.62
C PHE A 421 30.22 -4.43 -8.13
N PRO A 422 29.07 -4.24 -8.79
CA PRO A 422 28.83 -3.02 -9.55
C PRO A 422 28.85 -1.83 -8.58
N HIS A 423 29.70 -0.85 -8.87
CA HIS A 423 29.67 0.45 -8.19
C HIS A 423 28.22 0.95 -8.20
N PRO A 424 27.73 1.61 -7.14
CA PRO A 424 26.37 2.18 -7.12
C PRO A 424 26.06 2.98 -8.39
N GLY A 425 27.03 3.75 -8.92
CA GLY A 425 26.90 4.46 -10.20
C GLY A 425 26.77 3.55 -11.44
N ARG A 426 27.42 2.37 -11.46
CA ARG A 426 27.22 1.37 -12.53
C ARG A 426 25.90 0.62 -12.41
N ILE A 427 25.40 0.40 -11.19
CA ILE A 427 24.06 -0.15 -10.98
C ILE A 427 23.02 0.81 -11.55
N VAL A 428 23.14 2.11 -11.21
CA VAL A 428 22.27 3.17 -11.75
C VAL A 428 22.40 3.26 -13.27
N ASN A 429 23.62 3.27 -13.82
CA ASN A 429 23.82 3.31 -15.28
C ASN A 429 23.30 2.07 -15.99
N ASN A 430 23.50 0.87 -15.44
CA ASN A 430 22.96 -0.36 -16.01
C ASN A 430 21.44 -0.41 -15.90
N LEU A 431 20.86 0.12 -14.82
CA LEU A 431 19.42 0.27 -14.66
C LEU A 431 18.87 1.24 -15.70
N LEU A 432 19.50 2.41 -15.86
CA LEU A 432 19.12 3.41 -16.86
C LEU A 432 19.27 2.85 -18.29
N HIS A 433 20.33 2.11 -18.57
CA HIS A 433 20.56 1.45 -19.85
C HIS A 433 19.53 0.34 -20.12
N THR A 434 19.22 -0.48 -19.10
CA THR A 434 18.19 -1.54 -19.21
C THR A 434 16.80 -0.92 -19.39
N LEU A 435 16.50 0.15 -18.65
CA LEU A 435 15.28 0.93 -18.82
C LEU A 435 15.20 1.56 -20.21
N SER A 436 16.31 2.10 -20.74
CA SER A 436 16.35 2.65 -22.09
C SER A 436 16.20 1.59 -23.17
N GLU A 437 16.79 0.40 -23.00
CA GLU A 437 16.60 -0.72 -23.93
C GLU A 437 15.17 -1.27 -23.89
N ILE A 438 14.58 -1.42 -22.70
CA ILE A 438 13.20 -1.85 -22.54
C ILE A 438 12.27 -0.80 -23.12
N ALA A 439 12.52 0.49 -22.88
CA ALA A 439 11.75 1.59 -23.45
C ALA A 439 11.89 1.66 -24.98
N ALA A 440 13.07 1.34 -25.53
CA ALA A 440 13.31 1.30 -26.97
C ALA A 440 12.66 0.09 -27.66
N ARG A 441 12.49 -1.04 -26.95
CA ARG A 441 11.88 -2.28 -27.47
C ARG A 441 10.39 -2.41 -27.17
N ALA A 442 9.89 -1.68 -26.17
CA ALA A 442 8.46 -1.68 -25.86
C ALA A 442 7.71 -0.89 -26.96
N PRO A 443 6.58 -1.40 -27.48
CA PRO A 443 5.77 -0.64 -28.42
C PRO A 443 5.44 0.70 -27.78
N LYS A 444 5.69 1.82 -28.49
CA LYS A 444 5.34 3.17 -28.00
C LYS A 444 3.88 3.23 -27.54
N SER A 445 2.99 2.42 -28.12
CA SER A 445 1.59 2.27 -27.73
C SER A 445 1.36 1.59 -26.36
N THR A 446 2.27 0.71 -25.90
CA THR A 446 2.17 0.02 -24.61
C THR A 446 2.74 0.85 -23.46
N VAL A 447 3.88 1.53 -23.68
CA VAL A 447 4.43 2.48 -22.69
C VAL A 447 3.58 3.74 -22.61
N ALA A 448 3.14 4.28 -23.76
CA ALA A 448 2.09 5.29 -23.76
C ALA A 448 0.84 4.73 -23.11
N GLY A 449 0.40 3.51 -23.40
CA GLY A 449 -0.77 2.87 -22.77
C GLY A 449 -0.69 2.69 -21.25
N LEU A 450 0.48 2.35 -20.69
CA LEU A 450 0.71 2.23 -19.25
C LEU A 450 0.91 3.59 -18.57
N ALA A 451 1.67 4.53 -19.15
CA ALA A 451 1.75 5.92 -18.67
C ALA A 451 0.41 6.67 -18.85
N PHE A 452 -0.42 6.25 -19.81
CA PHE A 452 -1.78 6.71 -20.06
C PHE A 452 -2.81 6.09 -19.10
N ARG A 453 -2.50 4.92 -18.52
CA ARG A 453 -3.34 4.26 -17.52
C ARG A 453 -2.91 4.57 -16.07
N TYR A 454 -1.64 4.92 -15.83
CA TYR A 454 -1.04 5.07 -14.50
C TYR A 454 -0.18 6.34 -14.29
N GLY A 455 -0.14 7.29 -15.24
CA GLY A 455 0.46 8.62 -15.02
C GLY A 455 -0.34 9.47 -14.02
N PRO A 456 0.20 10.61 -13.53
CA PRO A 456 -0.39 11.40 -12.46
C PRO A 456 -1.88 11.66 -12.70
N LEU A 457 -2.67 11.45 -11.65
CA LEU A 457 -4.11 11.69 -11.58
C LEU A 457 -4.42 13.03 -12.27
N VAL A 458 -5.33 12.99 -13.23
CA VAL A 458 -5.90 14.09 -14.02
C VAL A 458 -5.31 15.47 -13.72
N GLU A 459 -4.63 16.08 -14.70
CA GLU A 459 -4.12 17.45 -14.60
C GLU A 459 -5.23 18.40 -14.10
N ALA A 460 -5.03 18.92 -12.89
CA ALA A 460 -6.00 19.73 -12.15
C ALA A 460 -5.29 20.91 -11.48
N THR A 461 -5.89 22.10 -11.58
CA THR A 461 -5.45 23.28 -10.85
C THR A 461 -5.84 23.14 -9.38
N ARG A 462 -4.87 22.84 -8.51
CA ARG A 462 -5.06 22.77 -7.03
C ARG A 462 -4.59 24.05 -6.32
N ARG A 463 -3.68 24.78 -6.96
CA ARG A 463 -3.08 26.04 -6.55
C ARG A 463 -2.78 26.83 -7.82
N VAL A 464 -2.76 28.15 -7.72
CA VAL A 464 -2.23 29.03 -8.77
C VAL A 464 -0.78 29.35 -8.45
N ASP A 465 0.12 29.09 -9.40
CA ASP A 465 1.55 29.39 -9.21
C ASP A 465 1.76 30.91 -9.25
N THR A 466 1.96 31.51 -8.06
CA THR A 466 2.27 32.93 -7.90
C THR A 466 3.00 33.17 -6.58
N THR A 467 3.85 34.20 -6.57
CA THR A 467 4.48 34.72 -5.34
C THR A 467 3.72 35.93 -4.79
N GLU A 468 2.74 36.45 -5.52
CA GLU A 468 1.92 37.57 -5.06
C GLU A 468 0.98 37.13 -3.94
N ARG A 469 0.70 38.03 -2.99
CA ARG A 469 -0.24 37.77 -1.88
C ARG A 469 -1.68 37.75 -2.40
N VAL A 470 -2.05 36.66 -3.05
CA VAL A 470 -3.38 36.42 -3.63
C VAL A 470 -3.93 35.11 -3.10
N LEU A 471 -5.19 35.11 -2.73
CA LEU A 471 -5.95 33.90 -2.39
C LEU A 471 -7.15 33.76 -3.33
N TYR A 472 -7.52 32.51 -3.60
CA TYR A 472 -8.66 32.18 -4.44
C TYR A 472 -9.72 31.50 -3.58
N LEU A 473 -10.69 32.27 -3.09
CA LEU A 473 -11.85 31.73 -2.37
C LEU A 473 -12.78 31.05 -3.36
N THR A 474 -13.23 29.85 -2.99
CA THR A 474 -14.17 29.07 -3.80
C THR A 474 -15.34 28.58 -2.96
N PHE A 475 -16.52 28.55 -3.56
CA PHE A 475 -17.77 28.14 -2.91
C PHE A 475 -18.44 27.07 -3.75
N ASP A 476 -18.65 25.88 -3.16
CA ASP A 476 -19.31 24.75 -3.81
C ASP A 476 -20.78 24.66 -3.37
N ASP A 477 -21.57 23.96 -4.17
CA ASP A 477 -22.99 23.56 -3.96
C ASP A 477 -24.09 24.60 -4.16
N GLY A 478 -23.77 25.90 -4.18
CA GLY A 478 -24.73 26.96 -4.49
C GLY A 478 -25.21 26.99 -5.95
N PRO A 479 -26.01 28.01 -6.34
CA PRO A 479 -26.49 29.09 -5.49
C PRO A 479 -27.62 28.66 -4.53
N ASP A 480 -27.52 29.07 -3.28
CA ASP A 480 -28.50 28.88 -2.21
C ASP A 480 -29.11 30.23 -1.76
N PRO A 481 -30.43 30.31 -1.54
CA PRO A 481 -31.10 31.57 -1.20
C PRO A 481 -30.73 32.17 0.16
N LEU A 482 -30.10 31.41 1.06
CA LEU A 482 -29.66 31.89 2.36
C LEU A 482 -28.14 32.10 2.40
N GLY A 483 -27.37 31.16 1.87
CA GLY A 483 -25.91 31.18 1.89
C GLY A 483 -25.31 32.15 0.88
N THR A 484 -25.67 32.05 -0.40
CA THR A 484 -25.06 32.85 -1.48
C THR A 484 -25.21 34.36 -1.24
N PRO A 485 -26.39 34.92 -0.87
CA PRO A 485 -26.50 36.36 -0.61
C PRO A 485 -25.61 36.85 0.53
N PHE A 486 -25.43 36.04 1.58
CA PHE A 486 -24.53 36.37 2.69
C PHE A 486 -23.08 36.40 2.22
N VAL A 487 -22.65 35.39 1.46
CA VAL A 487 -21.29 35.33 0.90
C VAL A 487 -21.01 36.54 0.01
N LEU A 488 -21.92 36.88 -0.91
CA LEU A 488 -21.78 38.05 -1.79
C LEU A 488 -21.66 39.36 -1.00
N GLU A 489 -22.46 39.53 0.06
CA GLU A 489 -22.36 40.67 0.96
C GLU A 489 -20.98 40.75 1.65
N GLN A 490 -20.46 39.62 2.15
CA GLN A 490 -19.13 39.62 2.75
C GLN A 490 -18.04 39.91 1.74
N LEU A 491 -18.07 39.30 0.55
CA LEU A 491 -17.04 39.54 -0.47
C LEU A 491 -17.01 41.00 -0.92
N ARG A 492 -18.18 41.62 -1.13
CA ARG A 492 -18.28 43.03 -1.50
C ARG A 492 -17.70 43.99 -0.46
N ARG A 493 -17.82 43.69 0.84
CA ARG A 493 -17.24 44.52 1.92
C ARG A 493 -15.71 44.60 1.88
N TYR A 494 -15.06 43.60 1.29
CA TYR A 494 -13.61 43.50 1.20
C TYR A 494 -13.08 43.66 -0.23
N ASP A 495 -13.93 44.12 -1.17
CA ASP A 495 -13.62 44.17 -2.61
C ASP A 495 -13.01 42.86 -3.15
N ALA A 496 -13.53 41.74 -2.63
CA ALA A 496 -13.02 40.40 -2.91
C ALA A 496 -13.76 39.78 -4.11
N ARG A 497 -13.01 39.12 -5.00
CA ARG A 497 -13.56 38.22 -6.03
C ARG A 497 -13.36 36.76 -5.61
N ALA A 498 -14.22 35.88 -6.13
CA ALA A 498 -14.27 34.48 -5.76
C ALA A 498 -14.77 33.64 -6.95
N THR A 499 -14.71 32.31 -6.81
CA THR A 499 -15.24 31.36 -7.81
C THR A 499 -16.31 30.47 -7.21
N PHE A 500 -17.49 30.42 -7.82
CA PHE A 500 -18.61 29.60 -7.34
C PHE A 500 -18.76 28.37 -8.24
N PHE A 501 -18.57 27.17 -7.70
CA PHE A 501 -18.84 25.92 -8.39
C PHE A 501 -20.29 25.51 -8.14
N CYS A 502 -21.15 25.89 -9.08
CA CYS A 502 -22.59 25.79 -8.92
C CYS A 502 -23.13 24.43 -9.33
N LEU A 503 -24.17 23.97 -8.63
CA LEU A 503 -24.99 22.86 -9.06
C LEU A 503 -25.98 23.30 -10.14
N GLY A 504 -26.06 22.54 -11.24
CA GLY A 504 -27.02 22.82 -12.31
C GLY A 504 -28.47 22.88 -11.80
N ALA A 505 -28.86 21.97 -10.90
CA ALA A 505 -30.18 21.99 -10.27
C ALA A 505 -30.43 23.20 -9.35
N ALA A 506 -29.37 23.80 -8.79
CA ALA A 506 -29.49 25.02 -8.00
C ALA A 506 -29.63 26.24 -8.91
N VAL A 507 -28.84 26.33 -9.98
CA VAL A 507 -28.96 27.38 -11.01
C VAL A 507 -30.34 27.37 -11.68
N ALA A 508 -30.89 26.19 -11.97
CA ALA A 508 -32.24 26.07 -12.54
C ALA A 508 -33.34 26.58 -11.58
N ARG A 509 -33.14 26.45 -10.26
CA ARG A 509 -34.10 26.89 -9.23
C ARG A 509 -33.95 28.36 -8.88
N HIS A 510 -32.73 28.88 -8.91
CA HIS A 510 -32.39 30.25 -8.50
C HIS A 510 -31.55 30.98 -9.57
N PRO A 511 -32.05 31.12 -10.80
CA PRO A 511 -31.31 31.75 -11.89
C PRO A 511 -30.94 33.22 -11.58
N GLU A 512 -31.77 33.92 -10.80
CA GLU A 512 -31.52 35.28 -10.35
C GLU A 512 -30.27 35.41 -9.47
N LEU A 513 -30.00 34.41 -8.62
CA LEU A 513 -28.80 34.40 -7.77
C LEU A 513 -27.57 34.06 -8.58
N TYR A 514 -27.66 33.12 -9.51
CA TYR A 514 -26.57 32.80 -10.44
C TYR A 514 -26.17 34.04 -11.27
N GLU A 515 -27.13 34.76 -11.84
CA GLU A 515 -26.84 35.99 -12.59
C GLU A 515 -26.28 37.09 -11.69
N ARG A 516 -26.74 37.18 -10.44
CA ARG A 516 -26.17 38.12 -9.47
C ARG A 516 -24.70 37.81 -9.15
N VAL A 517 -24.33 36.54 -8.94
CA VAL A 517 -22.93 36.12 -8.76
C VAL A 517 -22.06 36.59 -9.93
N ARG A 518 -22.55 36.44 -11.16
CA ARG A 518 -21.84 36.88 -12.37
C ARG A 518 -21.78 38.42 -12.49
N ALA A 519 -22.88 39.10 -12.22
CA ALA A 519 -22.97 40.56 -12.29
C ALA A 519 -22.09 41.25 -11.23
N GLU A 520 -21.91 40.63 -10.05
CA GLU A 520 -20.96 41.04 -9.02
C GLU A 520 -19.52 40.61 -9.35
N GLY A 521 -19.21 40.20 -10.59
CA GLY A 521 -17.84 40.01 -11.09
C GLY A 521 -17.11 38.76 -10.58
N HIS A 522 -17.83 37.80 -10.00
CA HIS A 522 -17.27 36.51 -9.60
C HIS A 522 -17.19 35.54 -10.77
N ALA A 523 -16.26 34.59 -10.71
CA ALA A 523 -16.25 33.47 -11.65
C ALA A 523 -17.25 32.40 -11.22
N VAL A 524 -17.75 31.64 -12.19
CA VAL A 524 -18.62 30.48 -11.96
C VAL A 524 -17.97 29.24 -12.56
N GLY A 525 -18.32 28.06 -12.05
CA GLY A 525 -17.85 26.76 -12.52
C GLY A 525 -18.93 25.70 -12.37
N ASN A 526 -18.80 24.62 -13.13
CA ASN A 526 -19.74 23.51 -13.13
C ASN A 526 -19.40 22.52 -12.00
N HIS A 527 -20.39 22.20 -11.17
CA HIS A 527 -20.29 21.23 -10.07
C HIS A 527 -21.20 20.00 -10.26
N THR A 528 -21.49 19.62 -11.50
CA THR A 528 -22.55 18.65 -11.90
C THR A 528 -23.97 19.20 -11.70
N TYR A 529 -24.99 18.49 -12.19
CA TYR A 529 -26.37 18.93 -12.06
C TYR A 529 -26.98 18.48 -10.73
N ARG A 530 -26.76 17.21 -10.35
CA ARG A 530 -27.37 16.57 -9.15
C ARG A 530 -26.37 16.27 -8.02
N HIS A 531 -25.17 16.85 -8.04
CA HIS A 531 -24.10 16.54 -7.09
C HIS A 531 -23.71 15.04 -7.10
N LEU A 532 -23.61 14.44 -8.30
CA LEU A 532 -23.30 13.02 -8.44
C LEU A 532 -21.81 12.73 -8.18
N ASP A 533 -21.52 11.70 -7.40
CA ASP A 533 -20.15 11.21 -7.25
C ASP A 533 -19.69 10.47 -8.52
N SER A 534 -18.56 10.88 -9.10
CA SER A 534 -17.97 10.22 -10.26
C SER A 534 -17.48 8.79 -9.97
N TRP A 535 -17.20 8.39 -8.75
CA TRP A 535 -16.71 7.05 -8.44
C TRP A 535 -17.87 6.07 -8.27
N GLU A 536 -19.00 6.54 -7.75
CA GLU A 536 -20.19 5.72 -7.49
C GLU A 536 -21.16 5.66 -8.67
N THR A 537 -21.19 6.72 -9.50
CA THR A 537 -22.15 6.83 -10.60
C THR A 537 -21.63 6.19 -11.88
N PRO A 538 -22.44 5.41 -12.63
CA PRO A 538 -22.07 4.90 -13.95
C PRO A 538 -21.67 6.00 -14.94
N ALA A 539 -20.62 5.76 -15.74
CA ALA A 539 -19.99 6.82 -16.55
C ALA A 539 -20.91 7.52 -17.55
N LYS A 540 -21.91 6.84 -18.12
CA LYS A 540 -22.88 7.46 -19.04
C LYS A 540 -23.79 8.45 -18.31
N ALA A 541 -24.30 8.07 -17.13
CA ALA A 541 -25.17 8.91 -16.31
C ALA A 541 -24.41 10.14 -15.79
N TYR A 542 -23.20 9.94 -15.26
CA TYR A 542 -22.36 11.03 -14.77
C TYR A 542 -22.05 12.07 -15.86
N LEU A 543 -21.67 11.63 -17.07
CA LEU A 543 -21.36 12.57 -18.16
C LEU A 543 -22.59 13.29 -18.69
N ALA A 544 -23.77 12.64 -18.68
CA ALA A 544 -25.02 13.30 -19.00
C ALA A 544 -25.35 14.38 -17.96
N ASP A 545 -25.16 14.09 -16.67
CA ASP A 545 -25.40 15.02 -15.57
C ASP A 545 -24.46 16.24 -15.63
N VAL A 546 -23.17 16.03 -15.93
CA VAL A 546 -22.22 17.12 -16.19
C VAL A 546 -22.64 17.97 -17.39
N SER A 547 -23.07 17.34 -18.48
CA SER A 547 -23.51 18.04 -19.69
C SER A 547 -24.82 18.81 -19.48
N GLU A 548 -25.71 18.30 -18.64
CA GLU A 548 -26.95 18.97 -18.23
C GLU A 548 -26.61 20.25 -17.46
N ALA A 549 -25.72 20.19 -16.48
CA ALA A 549 -25.23 21.39 -15.80
C ALA A 549 -24.53 22.37 -16.74
N ALA A 550 -23.75 21.89 -17.71
CA ALA A 550 -23.03 22.74 -18.64
C ALA A 550 -23.93 23.46 -19.67
N SER A 551 -25.20 23.04 -19.79
CA SER A 551 -26.21 23.77 -20.57
C SER A 551 -26.74 25.01 -19.84
N LEU A 552 -26.56 25.06 -18.51
CA LEU A 552 -26.99 26.16 -17.65
C LEU A 552 -25.82 27.03 -17.17
N ILE A 553 -24.64 26.43 -17.05
CA ILE A 553 -23.43 27.07 -16.52
C ILE A 553 -22.42 27.25 -17.66
N ASP A 554 -22.37 28.46 -18.22
CA ASP A 554 -21.41 28.85 -19.25
C ASP A 554 -20.04 29.15 -18.61
N SER A 555 -19.29 28.09 -18.32
CA SER A 555 -17.94 28.19 -17.81
C SER A 555 -17.10 26.98 -18.21
N PRO A 556 -15.82 27.18 -18.56
CA PRO A 556 -14.88 26.07 -18.71
C PRO A 556 -14.39 25.55 -17.36
N LEU A 557 -14.63 26.23 -16.24
CA LEU A 557 -14.19 25.73 -14.92
C LEU A 557 -15.10 24.58 -14.48
N PHE A 558 -14.48 23.51 -14.00
CA PHE A 558 -15.20 22.33 -13.53
C PHE A 558 -14.55 21.79 -12.26
N ARG A 559 -15.37 21.48 -11.25
CA ARG A 559 -14.96 20.80 -10.03
C ARG A 559 -15.93 19.64 -9.79
N PRO A 560 -15.45 18.39 -9.69
CA PRO A 560 -16.34 17.27 -9.38
C PRO A 560 -16.73 17.28 -7.89
N PRO A 561 -17.96 16.87 -7.55
CA PRO A 561 -18.35 16.54 -6.18
C PRO A 561 -17.31 15.66 -5.49
N TYR A 562 -17.02 15.97 -4.22
CA TYR A 562 -16.02 15.29 -3.37
C TYR A 562 -14.58 15.32 -3.92
N GLY A 563 -14.29 16.07 -5.00
CA GLY A 563 -13.02 16.00 -5.70
C GLY A 563 -12.82 14.70 -6.49
N HIS A 564 -13.84 13.84 -6.56
CA HIS A 564 -13.77 12.52 -7.15
C HIS A 564 -13.96 12.60 -8.66
N ILE A 565 -12.90 12.35 -9.45
CA ILE A 565 -13.04 12.15 -10.90
C ILE A 565 -11.98 11.23 -11.49
N ASN A 566 -12.41 10.43 -12.47
CA ASN A 566 -11.56 9.48 -13.18
C ASN A 566 -11.06 10.04 -14.52
N ARG A 567 -9.80 9.73 -14.88
CA ARG A 567 -9.14 10.19 -16.12
C ARG A 567 -9.91 9.87 -17.40
N SER A 568 -10.53 8.69 -17.47
CA SER A 568 -11.33 8.28 -18.64
C SER A 568 -12.54 9.19 -18.85
N ARG A 569 -13.16 9.68 -17.78
CA ARG A 569 -14.31 10.59 -17.82
C ARG A 569 -13.86 12.01 -18.16
N MET A 570 -12.80 12.50 -17.53
CA MET A 570 -12.22 13.80 -17.88
C MET A 570 -11.84 13.87 -19.36
N ARG A 571 -11.25 12.79 -19.92
CA ARG A 571 -10.94 12.73 -21.35
C ARG A 571 -12.19 12.80 -22.23
N ARG A 572 -13.28 12.11 -21.84
CA ARG A 572 -14.55 12.17 -22.57
C ARG A 572 -15.18 13.56 -22.50
N MET A 573 -15.04 14.26 -21.38
CA MET A 573 -15.46 15.65 -21.24
C MET A 573 -14.63 16.57 -22.15
N ARG A 574 -13.29 16.43 -22.16
CA ARG A 574 -12.40 17.22 -23.02
C ARG A 574 -12.64 17.02 -24.52
N HIS A 575 -13.05 15.83 -24.96
CA HIS A 575 -13.37 15.54 -26.37
C HIS A 575 -14.85 15.74 -26.72
N GLY A 576 -15.72 16.03 -25.74
CA GLY A 576 -17.17 16.08 -25.89
C GLY A 576 -17.74 17.42 -26.37
N GLY A 577 -16.89 18.38 -26.78
CA GLY A 577 -17.30 19.67 -27.34
C GLY A 577 -17.18 20.86 -26.38
N GLN A 578 -16.99 20.64 -25.08
CA GLN A 578 -16.71 21.70 -24.10
C GLN A 578 -15.45 21.34 -23.28
N PRO A 579 -14.27 21.90 -23.64
CA PRO A 579 -13.04 21.63 -22.90
C PRO A 579 -13.14 22.26 -21.50
N MET A 580 -13.30 21.40 -20.49
CA MET A 580 -13.34 21.82 -19.10
C MET A 580 -11.95 21.81 -18.44
N GLN A 581 -11.63 22.88 -17.73
CA GLN A 581 -10.51 23.04 -16.82
C GLN A 581 -10.89 22.49 -15.45
N LEU A 582 -10.23 21.40 -15.05
CA LEU A 582 -10.44 20.77 -13.75
C LEU A 582 -9.78 21.60 -12.64
N VAL A 583 -10.57 22.01 -11.67
CA VAL A 583 -10.14 22.79 -10.51
C VAL A 583 -10.47 22.04 -9.23
N LEU A 584 -9.49 21.91 -8.35
CA LEU A 584 -9.63 21.36 -7.01
C LEU A 584 -9.21 22.43 -5.99
N TRP A 585 -8.72 22.05 -4.82
CA TRP A 585 -8.29 22.97 -3.78
C TRP A 585 -6.95 22.53 -3.18
N SER A 586 -6.28 23.48 -2.53
CA SER A 586 -5.06 23.27 -1.74
C SER A 586 -5.32 23.33 -0.24
N VAL A 587 -6.44 23.95 0.15
CA VAL A 587 -6.85 24.18 1.54
C VAL A 587 -8.34 23.91 1.64
N ASP A 588 -8.73 23.11 2.62
CA ASP A 588 -10.12 22.75 2.91
C ASP A 588 -10.54 23.39 4.22
N SER A 589 -11.58 24.23 4.21
CA SER A 589 -12.10 24.86 5.43
C SER A 589 -12.85 23.87 6.32
N LYS A 590 -13.39 22.79 5.75
CA LYS A 590 -14.32 21.85 6.40
C LYS A 590 -15.56 22.51 7.00
N ASP A 591 -15.97 23.65 6.46
CA ASP A 591 -17.13 24.42 6.93
C ASP A 591 -18.46 23.62 6.91
N TYR A 592 -18.56 22.61 6.04
CA TYR A 592 -19.69 21.68 5.96
C TYR A 592 -19.76 20.64 7.09
N ASP A 593 -18.69 20.42 7.86
CA ASP A 593 -18.64 19.39 8.90
C ASP A 593 -19.27 19.90 10.20
N SER A 594 -20.40 19.31 10.60
CA SER A 594 -21.10 19.64 11.85
C SER A 594 -20.31 19.26 13.11
N GLY A 595 -19.28 18.42 12.99
CA GLY A 595 -18.42 18.00 14.10
C GLY A 595 -17.33 19.01 14.46
N ILE A 596 -17.12 20.06 13.67
CA ILE A 596 -16.12 21.09 13.95
C ILE A 596 -16.75 22.45 14.27
N THR A 597 -16.04 23.26 15.05
CA THR A 597 -16.47 24.62 15.38
C THR A 597 -16.05 25.62 14.29
N PRO A 598 -16.70 26.79 14.21
CA PRO A 598 -16.29 27.84 13.26
C PRO A 598 -14.84 28.31 13.48
N GLU A 599 -14.36 28.30 14.72
CA GLU A 599 -12.96 28.59 15.07
C GLU A 599 -11.99 27.56 14.47
N GLN A 600 -12.34 26.28 14.55
CA GLN A 600 -11.53 25.22 13.95
C GLN A 600 -11.50 25.36 12.43
N SER A 601 -12.65 25.64 11.80
CA SER A 601 -12.74 25.90 10.36
C SER A 601 -11.87 27.09 9.93
N PHE A 602 -11.89 28.19 10.69
CA PHE A 602 -11.00 29.34 10.48
C PHE A 602 -9.51 28.96 10.59
N HIS A 603 -9.13 28.18 11.61
CA HIS A 603 -7.75 27.76 11.81
C HIS A 603 -7.26 26.77 10.74
N ASN A 604 -8.13 25.91 10.20
CA ASN A 604 -7.81 25.04 9.07
C ASN A 604 -7.28 25.85 7.88
N VAL A 605 -7.91 27.01 7.61
CA VAL A 605 -7.50 27.88 6.51
C VAL A 605 -6.25 28.68 6.86
N VAL A 606 -6.24 29.38 8.00
CA VAL A 606 -5.15 30.30 8.35
C VAL A 606 -3.81 29.57 8.52
N ASN A 607 -3.81 28.35 9.02
CA ASN A 607 -2.58 27.59 9.23
C ASN A 607 -1.97 27.02 7.93
N ALA A 608 -2.75 26.93 6.84
CA ALA A 608 -2.35 26.26 5.62
C ALA A 608 -2.29 27.17 4.38
N ALA A 609 -3.04 28.28 4.36
CA ALA A 609 -3.14 29.14 3.19
C ALA A 609 -1.93 30.06 3.01
N GLY A 610 -1.55 30.28 1.75
CA GLY A 610 -0.49 31.22 1.35
C GLY A 610 -0.65 31.65 -0.11
N PRO A 611 0.36 32.33 -0.70
CA PRO A 611 0.28 32.87 -2.06
C PRO A 611 -0.23 31.86 -3.10
N GLY A 612 -1.36 32.15 -3.75
CA GLY A 612 -1.94 31.29 -4.78
C GLY A 612 -2.81 30.14 -4.29
N SER A 613 -3.04 30.00 -2.97
CA SER A 613 -3.90 28.96 -2.43
C SER A 613 -5.34 29.08 -2.94
N ILE A 614 -5.90 27.94 -3.36
CA ILE A 614 -7.33 27.76 -3.63
C ILE A 614 -7.96 27.17 -2.37
N ILE A 615 -8.93 27.88 -1.80
CA ILE A 615 -9.59 27.57 -0.53
C ILE A 615 -11.02 27.09 -0.82
N LEU A 616 -11.35 25.89 -0.37
CA LEU A 616 -12.70 25.32 -0.47
C LEU A 616 -13.58 25.75 0.70
N CYS A 617 -14.72 26.34 0.37
CA CYS A 617 -15.85 26.63 1.24
C CYS A 617 -17.15 26.19 0.53
N HIS A 618 -18.27 26.22 1.23
CA HIS A 618 -19.59 25.91 0.69
C HIS A 618 -20.54 27.07 1.00
N ASP A 619 -21.45 27.40 0.09
CA ASP A 619 -22.42 28.49 0.28
C ASP A 619 -23.85 27.99 0.45
N ILE A 620 -24.02 26.86 1.13
CA ILE A 620 -25.30 26.19 1.40
C ILE A 620 -25.70 26.23 2.89
N ASP A 621 -26.98 26.00 3.18
CA ASP A 621 -27.53 26.07 4.55
C ASP A 621 -26.80 25.19 5.57
N SER A 622 -26.39 23.96 5.20
CA SER A 622 -25.67 23.06 6.11
C SER A 622 -24.31 23.59 6.57
N SER A 623 -23.65 24.41 5.76
CA SER A 623 -22.36 25.04 6.08
C SER A 623 -22.52 26.39 6.79
N ALA A 624 -23.73 26.97 6.80
CA ALA A 624 -23.99 28.32 7.26
C ALA A 624 -23.54 28.62 8.70
N PRO A 625 -23.69 27.71 9.70
CA PRO A 625 -23.22 27.98 11.07
C PRO A 625 -21.72 28.29 11.15
N ASN A 626 -20.90 27.53 10.42
CA ASN A 626 -19.45 27.72 10.37
C ASN A 626 -19.09 28.90 9.48
N LEU A 627 -19.67 28.95 8.28
CA LEU A 627 -19.36 29.95 7.28
C LEU A 627 -19.64 31.38 7.76
N ARG A 628 -20.76 31.60 8.47
CA ARG A 628 -21.17 32.93 8.94
C ARG A 628 -20.19 33.57 9.91
N VAL A 629 -19.45 32.77 10.67
CA VAL A 629 -18.43 33.25 11.62
C VAL A 629 -17.05 33.24 10.97
N MET A 630 -16.72 32.17 10.23
CA MET A 630 -15.41 31.98 9.63
C MET A 630 -15.13 33.00 8.52
N LEU A 631 -16.04 33.17 7.55
CA LEU A 631 -15.77 33.95 6.33
C LEU A 631 -15.42 35.42 6.62
N PRO A 632 -16.16 36.18 7.46
CA PRO A 632 -15.79 37.56 7.77
C PRO A 632 -14.42 37.67 8.46
N ARG A 633 -14.10 36.71 9.34
CA ARG A 633 -12.81 36.67 10.06
C ARG A 633 -11.65 36.34 9.12
N LEU A 634 -11.86 35.41 8.20
CA LEU A 634 -10.88 35.02 7.18
C LEU A 634 -10.57 36.20 6.26
N LEU A 635 -11.61 36.87 5.75
CA LEU A 635 -11.47 38.07 4.92
C LEU A 635 -10.70 39.17 5.66
N ALA A 636 -11.08 39.48 6.91
CA ALA A 636 -10.38 40.47 7.72
C ALA A 636 -8.91 40.11 7.97
N HIS A 637 -8.63 38.86 8.34
CA HIS A 637 -7.29 38.39 8.67
C HIS A 637 -6.33 38.51 7.47
N PHE A 638 -6.71 37.95 6.33
CA PHE A 638 -5.83 37.95 5.16
C PHE A 638 -5.73 39.33 4.50
N THR A 639 -6.80 40.15 4.54
CA THR A 639 -6.72 41.56 4.12
C THR A 639 -5.72 42.33 4.98
N ALA A 640 -5.72 42.14 6.31
CA ALA A 640 -4.75 42.76 7.21
C ALA A 640 -3.31 42.30 6.94
N LEU A 641 -3.12 41.08 6.43
CA LEU A 641 -1.83 40.56 5.97
C LEU A 641 -1.45 41.03 4.55
N GLY A 642 -2.26 41.88 3.91
CA GLY A 642 -2.02 42.42 2.58
C GLY A 642 -2.29 41.43 1.45
N TYR A 643 -3.14 40.42 1.69
CA TYR A 643 -3.65 39.57 0.61
C TYR A 643 -4.85 40.23 -0.07
N ARG A 644 -4.95 39.99 -1.38
CA ARG A 644 -6.18 40.24 -2.16
C ARG A 644 -6.85 38.91 -2.52
N PHE A 645 -8.13 38.98 -2.83
CA PHE A 645 -8.94 37.82 -3.19
C PHE A 645 -9.40 37.91 -4.63
N GLU A 646 -9.03 36.92 -5.43
CA GLU A 646 -9.30 36.91 -6.87
C GLU A 646 -10.12 35.69 -7.26
N ALA A 647 -10.85 35.80 -8.38
CA ALA A 647 -11.48 34.66 -9.01
C ALA A 647 -10.44 33.83 -9.79
N ILE A 648 -10.67 32.52 -9.92
CA ILE A 648 -9.73 31.62 -10.58
C ILE A 648 -9.66 31.96 -12.08
N PRO A 649 -8.46 32.18 -12.64
CA PRO A 649 -8.32 32.51 -14.04
C PRO A 649 -8.69 31.31 -14.92
N VAL A 650 -9.49 31.56 -15.94
CA VAL A 650 -9.70 30.63 -17.04
C VAL A 650 -8.44 30.61 -17.89
N THR A 651 -7.77 29.45 -17.94
CA THR A 651 -6.58 29.26 -18.77
C THR A 651 -6.91 29.50 -20.25
N GLY A 652 -6.33 30.55 -20.85
CA GLY A 652 -6.51 30.89 -22.29
C GLY A 652 -7.14 32.25 -22.60
N LYS A 653 -7.57 33.06 -21.61
CA LYS A 653 -7.87 34.49 -21.81
C LYS A 653 -6.79 35.34 -21.11
N PRO A 654 -6.15 36.32 -21.78
CA PRO A 654 -5.27 37.25 -21.11
C PRO A 654 -6.08 38.09 -20.11
N ALA A 655 -5.51 38.36 -18.94
CA ALA A 655 -6.05 39.35 -18.03
C ALA A 655 -6.11 40.70 -18.75
N THR A 656 -7.33 41.17 -19.07
CA THR A 656 -7.55 42.53 -19.54
C THR A 656 -7.18 43.46 -18.40
N ARG A 657 -5.98 44.06 -18.47
CA ARG A 657 -5.66 45.25 -17.68
C ARG A 657 -6.68 46.32 -18.05
N GLN A 658 -7.32 46.88 -17.03
CA GLN A 658 -8.21 48.01 -17.14
C GLN A 658 -7.49 49.19 -17.81
N SER A 659 -8.28 49.92 -18.59
CA SER A 659 -7.96 51.13 -19.36
C SER A 659 -7.15 52.17 -18.57
N GLU A 660 -5.99 52.56 -19.10
CA GLU A 660 -5.37 53.85 -18.78
C GLU A 660 -6.24 55.00 -19.34
N PRO A 661 -6.35 56.14 -18.63
CA PRO A 661 -7.10 57.29 -19.12
C PRO A 661 -6.38 57.92 -20.32
N SER A 662 -7.16 58.19 -21.36
CA SER A 662 -6.78 58.88 -22.58
C SER A 662 -6.17 60.26 -22.29
N VAL A 663 -4.86 60.37 -22.51
CA VAL A 663 -4.18 61.67 -22.65
C VAL A 663 -4.56 62.24 -24.01
N CYS A 664 -5.33 63.34 -23.99
CA CYS A 664 -5.57 64.17 -25.17
C CYS A 664 -4.25 64.78 -25.64
N ILE A 665 -3.81 64.46 -26.86
CA ILE A 665 -2.81 65.23 -27.58
C ILE A 665 -3.55 65.99 -28.68
N SER A 666 -3.52 67.31 -28.57
CA SER A 666 -4.00 68.28 -29.54
C SER A 666 -3.22 68.16 -30.86
N ASN A 667 -3.93 67.87 -31.94
CA ASN A 667 -3.40 68.03 -33.30
C ASN A 667 -3.37 69.52 -33.68
N HIS A 668 -2.17 70.07 -33.81
CA HIS A 668 -1.93 71.16 -34.75
C HIS A 668 -1.45 70.54 -36.07
N SER A 669 -2.24 70.71 -37.12
CA SER A 669 -1.81 70.51 -38.50
C SER A 669 -2.09 71.80 -39.27
N SER A 670 -1.02 72.44 -39.71
CA SER A 670 -1.03 73.46 -40.75
C SER A 670 -1.51 72.83 -42.06
N PHE A 671 -2.63 73.31 -42.59
CA PHE A 671 -2.79 73.82 -43.96
C PHE A 671 -4.17 74.47 -44.11
#